data_AF-A0A8K0GM61-F1
#
_entry.id   AF-A0A8K0GM61-F1
#
_cell.length_a   1.000
_cell.length_b   1.000
_cell.length_c   1.000
_cell.angle_alpha   90.00
_cell.angle_beta   90.00
_cell.angle_gamma   90.00
#
_symmetry.space_group_name_H-M   'P 1'
#
loop_
_entity.id
_entity.type
_entity.pdbx_description
1 polymer ?
#
loop_
_entity_poly.entity_id
_entity_poly.type
_entity_poly.pdbx_seq_one_letter_code
_entity_poly.pdbx_strand_id
1 'polypeptide(L)'
;MASSALPLIFFPSLFILILLHQPPFSTANLYKLNLLEPQILAHRTPINNDASPTRFFEVTKPIKIPKTKPCSHLILQHDFGYTYGKPPVLANYTPPTHCSSSIFSKIVLQWEATCKGKQFDRIFGVWLGGVELLRSCTAEPRATGIVWSVEKDITRYYSLLVKNQTLAVYVGNLLDSTYNGTYHVNLTIHFYPADHEQHFNGGNFVSGYHSWADLILPISRKLPLNDGLWFEIENSTDNQLKEFKIPRNVYKAVLEVYVSFHENDEFWYSNYPNEYIAANNLTGTPGNGPFREVVVSLDGEVVVGAIWPFTVIYTGGVNPLLWRPISGIGSFNLPSYDIEITPFLGKILDGETHNIGFNVTNALNVWYIDANLHLWLDKYCEKTQGEILKHVSLPLAVSLDYKFSGLDGKFSTSISRSLSSTGWVKSSYGNVTTKSVQDLYYNNSMVMTSNGNVQIVNQTIHFNDSVHTKTPPSYFHSLKSHKTFSIYLYSKYSSQENSTVLAANLTLGFDEKKKKKNKGVGFGSFSKTSLKNLQSGQGYIVVQNNVLAGGLGSTQQVSLDWKCSSLFVQLGPSSAGLGLHGLLDSSKTKPRLRKFSVSCSSSTSDPLLVKAARGDPVSRPPAWMMRQAGRYMAGYRKLAEKYPSFRERSETTDLIVEISLQPWEAFHPDGVIIFSDILTPLPAFGVPFDIEDVRGPVIQSPITSEEGLKTLHPIDFEKLHFVRESLKILRQEVGGHAAVLGFVGAPWTIATYIVEGGTTRTYTNIKRMCHTSPHVLRALLSHLTQAISDYIVFQVESGAHCIQIFDSWGGQLTPDMWEHWSKPYIEEIVRTIRNKCPETPLVLYINGNGGLLERMKGTGVDVIGLDWTVDMEDGRRRLGSGISVQGNVDPACLFSPLPALTEEIQRVVRCAGPRGHILNLGHGVLVGTPEEAVAHFFDIAKTLKYDSPLRNQAVEEPNLVV
;
A
#
# COMPACT_ATOMS: atom_id res chain seq x y z
N MET A 1 -23.07 12.34 -39.29
CA MET A 1 -21.68 11.91 -39.61
C MET A 1 -20.87 12.18 -38.36
N ALA A 2 -20.04 11.29 -37.82
CA ALA A 2 -19.68 9.94 -38.28
C ALA A 2 -20.14 8.86 -37.27
N SER A 3 -20.29 7.63 -37.75
CA SER A 3 -20.46 6.44 -36.92
C SER A 3 -19.15 5.67 -36.95
N SER A 4 -18.28 5.89 -35.96
CA SER A 4 -17.18 4.97 -35.69
C SER A 4 -17.75 3.67 -35.13
N ALA A 5 -17.65 2.59 -35.91
CA ALA A 5 -17.57 1.26 -35.32
C ALA A 5 -16.37 1.21 -34.35
N LEU A 6 -16.38 0.26 -33.40
CA LEU A 6 -15.31 0.12 -32.41
C LEU A 6 -13.91 0.19 -33.07
N PRO A 7 -12.93 0.88 -32.47
CA PRO A 7 -11.52 0.62 -32.73
C PRO A 7 -11.06 -0.67 -32.01
N LEU A 8 -11.83 -1.76 -32.15
CA LEU A 8 -11.22 -3.09 -32.08
C LEU A 8 -10.45 -3.26 -33.41
N ILE A 9 -9.17 -2.88 -33.37
CA ILE A 9 -8.14 -2.96 -34.43
C ILE A 9 -8.04 -1.74 -35.36
N PHE A 10 -6.81 -1.19 -35.40
CA PHE A 10 -6.24 -0.26 -36.38
C PHE A 10 -4.69 -0.35 -36.30
N PHE A 11 -3.86 -0.04 -37.31
CA PHE A 11 -4.15 0.22 -38.72
C PHE A 11 -3.69 -0.94 -39.66
N PRO A 12 -2.46 -1.02 -40.25
CA PRO A 12 -2.40 -1.53 -41.63
C PRO A 12 -1.47 -2.73 -41.90
N SER A 13 -1.66 -3.29 -43.11
CA SER A 13 -1.12 -4.57 -43.59
C SER A 13 -0.08 -4.45 -44.73
N LEU A 14 0.74 -5.51 -44.86
CA LEU A 14 1.43 -6.06 -46.06
C LEU A 14 2.93 -5.74 -46.38
N PHE A 15 3.79 -6.75 -46.07
CA PHE A 15 4.64 -7.56 -46.99
C PHE A 15 5.98 -7.09 -47.65
N ILE A 16 7.04 -7.93 -47.41
CA ILE A 16 8.10 -8.42 -48.36
C ILE A 16 9.22 -7.43 -48.81
N LEU A 17 10.53 -7.73 -48.98
CA LEU A 17 11.37 -8.97 -49.11
C LEU A 17 12.84 -8.74 -48.59
N ILE A 18 13.49 -9.73 -47.95
CA ILE A 18 14.98 -10.01 -47.98
C ILE A 18 15.95 -8.97 -47.33
N LEU A 19 17.24 -9.22 -46.95
CA LEU A 19 18.17 -10.37 -47.07
C LEU A 19 18.98 -10.70 -45.77
N LEU A 20 20.29 -10.41 -45.69
CA LEU A 20 21.28 -10.82 -44.65
C LEU A 20 22.33 -9.72 -44.34
N HIS A 21 22.61 -9.46 -43.06
CA HIS A 21 23.94 -9.62 -42.41
C HIS A 21 23.88 -9.31 -40.90
N GLN A 22 24.54 -10.12 -40.06
CA GLN A 22 24.77 -9.86 -38.63
C GLN A 22 26.24 -9.46 -38.37
N PRO A 23 26.50 -8.73 -37.28
CA PRO A 23 27.30 -9.34 -36.20
C PRO A 23 26.68 -9.15 -34.79
N PRO A 24 27.18 -9.87 -33.76
CA PRO A 24 26.42 -10.11 -32.53
C PRO A 24 26.94 -9.33 -31.31
N PHE A 25 26.06 -8.73 -30.50
CA PHE A 25 26.39 -8.43 -29.08
C PHE A 25 25.18 -8.50 -28.13
N SER A 26 25.32 -9.40 -27.16
CA SER A 26 24.76 -9.45 -25.79
C SER A 26 23.31 -8.96 -25.54
N THR A 27 22.40 -9.92 -25.39
CA THR A 27 21.03 -9.73 -24.89
C THR A 27 20.99 -9.52 -23.37
N ALA A 28 20.56 -8.35 -22.89
CA ALA A 28 20.22 -8.14 -21.49
C ALA A 28 18.85 -8.78 -21.15
N ASN A 29 18.72 -9.27 -19.91
CA ASN A 29 17.62 -10.16 -19.49
C ASN A 29 16.21 -9.56 -19.60
N LEU A 30 15.47 -9.96 -20.64
CA LEU A 30 14.01 -9.94 -20.65
C LEU A 30 13.48 -11.01 -19.69
N TYR A 31 12.67 -10.61 -18.71
CA TYR A 31 11.90 -11.55 -17.89
C TYR A 31 10.91 -12.30 -18.79
N LYS A 32 11.20 -13.56 -19.11
CA LYS A 32 10.19 -14.52 -19.58
C LYS A 32 9.26 -14.87 -18.41
N LEU A 33 8.27 -14.01 -18.17
CA LEU A 33 7.01 -14.45 -17.59
C LEU A 33 6.34 -15.35 -18.63
N ASN A 34 6.02 -16.60 -18.24
CA ASN A 34 5.14 -17.43 -19.06
C ASN A 34 3.79 -16.73 -19.12
N LEU A 35 3.46 -16.15 -20.28
CA LEU A 35 2.07 -15.83 -20.59
C LEU A 35 1.24 -17.11 -20.47
N LEU A 36 -0.07 -16.95 -20.30
CA LEU A 36 -1.03 -17.95 -20.77
C LEU A 36 -0.82 -18.11 -22.28
N GLU A 37 0.05 -19.04 -22.68
CA GLU A 37 0.15 -19.45 -24.08
C GLU A 37 -1.22 -19.96 -24.51
N PRO A 38 -1.74 -19.52 -25.67
CA PRO A 38 -2.97 -20.04 -26.20
C PRO A 38 -2.72 -21.48 -26.67
N GLN A 39 -2.85 -22.43 -25.74
CA GLN A 39 -3.23 -23.78 -26.12
C GLN A 39 -4.52 -23.64 -26.91
N ILE A 40 -4.50 -24.03 -28.19
CA ILE A 40 -5.67 -24.06 -29.06
C ILE A 40 -6.55 -25.22 -28.58
N LEU A 41 -7.23 -24.99 -27.46
CA LEU A 41 -8.05 -25.96 -26.78
C LEU A 41 -9.42 -25.93 -27.43
N ALA A 42 -9.65 -26.92 -28.29
CA ALA A 42 -10.87 -27.12 -29.08
C ALA A 42 -12.06 -27.57 -28.20
N HIS A 43 -12.35 -26.83 -27.12
CA HIS A 43 -13.46 -27.06 -26.22
C HIS A 43 -14.35 -25.82 -26.16
N ARG A 44 -15.26 -25.74 -27.14
CA ARG A 44 -16.49 -24.96 -26.99
C ARG A 44 -17.37 -25.64 -25.93
N THR A 45 -17.26 -25.22 -24.68
CA THR A 45 -18.32 -25.50 -23.71
C THR A 45 -19.60 -24.81 -24.20
N PRO A 46 -20.74 -25.50 -24.32
CA PRO A 46 -21.99 -24.86 -24.74
C PRO A 46 -22.35 -23.71 -23.79
N ILE A 47 -22.77 -22.57 -24.33
CA ILE A 47 -23.35 -21.50 -23.52
C ILE A 47 -24.68 -22.03 -22.96
N ASN A 48 -24.68 -22.37 -21.69
CA ASN A 48 -25.88 -22.85 -21.02
C ASN A 48 -26.81 -21.65 -20.78
N ASN A 49 -27.93 -21.58 -21.52
CA ASN A 49 -28.84 -20.42 -21.50
C ASN A 49 -29.60 -20.25 -20.15
N ASP A 50 -29.56 -21.25 -19.28
CA ASP A 50 -30.09 -21.22 -17.90
C ASP A 50 -29.11 -20.66 -16.85
N ALA A 51 -27.94 -20.13 -17.26
CA ALA A 51 -27.00 -19.53 -16.32
C ALA A 51 -27.55 -18.24 -15.68
N SER A 52 -27.50 -18.17 -14.35
CA SER A 52 -27.93 -17.01 -13.56
C SER A 52 -27.15 -15.73 -13.92
N PRO A 53 -27.76 -14.53 -13.78
CA PRO A 53 -27.08 -13.25 -14.02
C PRO A 53 -25.74 -13.13 -13.26
N THR A 54 -24.72 -12.60 -13.93
CA THR A 54 -23.40 -12.42 -13.30
C THR A 54 -23.42 -11.20 -12.38
N ARG A 55 -23.09 -11.38 -11.09
CA ARG A 55 -22.92 -10.26 -10.17
C ARG A 55 -21.54 -9.61 -10.35
N PHE A 56 -21.52 -8.31 -10.66
CA PHE A 56 -20.30 -7.51 -10.66
C PHE A 56 -20.18 -6.71 -9.36
N PHE A 57 -18.96 -6.42 -8.93
CA PHE A 57 -18.68 -5.58 -7.76
C PHE A 57 -17.30 -4.90 -7.86
N GLU A 58 -17.15 -3.75 -7.19
CA GLU A 58 -15.86 -3.07 -7.01
C GLU A 58 -15.38 -3.26 -5.56
N VAL A 59 -14.12 -3.63 -5.35
CA VAL A 59 -13.55 -3.71 -4.00
C VAL A 59 -13.04 -2.33 -3.56
N THR A 60 -13.89 -1.65 -2.78
CA THR A 60 -13.64 -0.32 -2.22
C THR A 60 -13.43 -0.37 -0.70
N LYS A 61 -13.01 0.77 -0.12
CA LYS A 61 -12.94 0.96 1.33
C LYS A 61 -14.36 0.87 1.93
N PRO A 62 -14.66 -0.06 2.87
CA PRO A 62 -16.00 -0.20 3.41
C PRO A 62 -16.55 1.08 4.05
N ILE A 63 -17.79 1.42 3.72
CA ILE A 63 -18.52 2.52 4.36
C ILE A 63 -18.78 2.12 5.82
N LYS A 64 -18.44 3.01 6.76
CA LYS A 64 -18.70 2.76 8.19
C LYS A 64 -20.15 3.12 8.50
N ILE A 65 -21.02 2.12 8.37
CA ILE A 65 -22.46 2.20 8.62
C ILE A 65 -22.71 2.23 10.15
N PRO A 66 -23.55 3.15 10.67
CA PRO A 66 -23.99 3.16 12.07
C PRO A 66 -24.77 1.91 12.46
N LYS A 67 -24.93 1.66 13.77
CA LYS A 67 -25.79 0.55 14.26
C LYS A 67 -27.29 0.83 14.12
N THR A 68 -27.67 2.09 13.90
CA THR A 68 -29.08 2.49 13.73
C THR A 68 -29.67 1.89 12.46
N LYS A 69 -30.95 1.51 12.48
CA LYS A 69 -31.65 1.03 11.28
C LYS A 69 -31.83 2.20 10.30
N PRO A 70 -31.49 2.06 9.00
CA PRO A 70 -31.69 3.12 8.04
C PRO A 70 -33.17 3.32 7.72
N CYS A 71 -33.57 4.59 7.62
CA CYS A 71 -34.74 5.00 6.88
C CYS A 71 -34.38 5.04 5.39
N SER A 72 -35.02 4.24 4.55
CA SER A 72 -34.60 4.04 3.15
C SER A 72 -35.63 4.61 2.19
N HIS A 73 -35.19 5.48 1.28
CA HIS A 73 -36.05 6.18 0.33
C HIS A 73 -35.62 5.87 -1.10
N LEU A 74 -36.45 5.13 -1.84
CA LEU A 74 -36.32 4.94 -3.29
C LEU A 74 -36.74 6.25 -3.99
N ILE A 75 -35.85 6.83 -4.77
CA ILE A 75 -36.02 8.15 -5.40
C ILE A 75 -36.27 8.02 -6.92
N LEU A 76 -35.64 7.03 -7.54
CA LEU A 76 -35.84 6.71 -8.95
C LEU A 76 -35.86 5.20 -9.14
N GLN A 77 -36.85 4.73 -9.89
CA GLN A 77 -36.87 3.42 -10.54
C GLN A 77 -37.10 3.69 -12.03
N HIS A 78 -36.18 3.29 -12.90
CA HIS A 78 -36.23 3.64 -14.32
C HIS A 78 -35.51 2.66 -15.24
N ASP A 79 -36.01 2.53 -16.47
CA ASP A 79 -35.47 1.69 -17.53
C ASP A 79 -34.76 2.54 -18.58
N PHE A 80 -33.42 2.58 -18.52
CA PHE A 80 -32.58 3.29 -19.48
C PHE A 80 -32.42 2.46 -20.76
N GLY A 81 -33.39 2.57 -21.66
CA GLY A 81 -33.39 1.99 -23.00
C GLY A 81 -32.54 2.79 -23.97
N TYR A 82 -33.15 3.45 -24.96
CA TYR A 82 -32.44 4.42 -25.81
C TYR A 82 -32.43 5.81 -25.15
N THR A 83 -31.32 6.18 -24.52
CA THR A 83 -31.15 7.44 -23.77
C THR A 83 -29.90 8.25 -24.15
N TYR A 84 -29.01 7.70 -24.98
CA TYR A 84 -27.94 8.46 -25.62
C TYR A 84 -28.51 9.59 -26.50
N GLY A 85 -27.93 10.80 -26.42
CA GLY A 85 -28.41 11.96 -27.18
C GLY A 85 -29.78 12.49 -26.72
N LYS A 86 -30.22 12.16 -25.50
CA LYS A 86 -31.47 12.60 -24.88
C LYS A 86 -31.23 13.26 -23.53
N PRO A 87 -32.16 14.11 -23.04
CA PRO A 87 -32.03 14.73 -21.73
C PRO A 87 -31.93 13.71 -20.60
N PRO A 88 -31.22 14.07 -19.50
CA PRO A 88 -31.24 13.31 -18.25
C PRO A 88 -32.67 13.07 -17.75
N VAL A 89 -32.88 11.90 -17.16
CA VAL A 89 -34.14 11.55 -16.50
C VAL A 89 -34.25 12.38 -15.22
N LEU A 90 -35.35 13.13 -15.10
CA LEU A 90 -35.59 14.02 -13.97
C LEU A 90 -36.61 13.43 -13.00
N ALA A 91 -36.36 13.58 -11.71
CA ALA A 91 -37.33 13.27 -10.65
C ALA A 91 -37.34 14.36 -9.58
N ASN A 92 -38.48 14.57 -8.94
CA ASN A 92 -38.55 15.46 -7.77
C ASN A 92 -38.02 14.73 -6.55
N TYR A 93 -37.03 15.34 -5.88
CA TYR A 93 -36.54 14.88 -4.59
C TYR A 93 -37.15 15.72 -3.47
N THR A 94 -37.74 15.04 -2.49
CA THR A 94 -38.18 15.61 -1.22
C THR A 94 -37.53 14.84 -0.09
N PRO A 95 -36.99 15.47 0.95
CA PRO A 95 -36.46 14.76 2.12
C PRO A 95 -37.53 13.81 2.71
N PRO A 96 -37.15 12.59 3.14
CA PRO A 96 -38.13 11.57 3.52
C PRO A 96 -38.88 11.94 4.82
N THR A 97 -40.11 12.40 4.67
CA THR A 97 -41.00 12.83 5.77
C THR A 97 -41.47 11.70 6.69
N HIS A 98 -41.30 10.44 6.27
CA HIS A 98 -41.68 9.24 7.02
C HIS A 98 -40.58 8.76 7.99
N CYS A 99 -39.39 9.38 7.99
CA CYS A 99 -38.34 9.05 8.94
C CYS A 99 -38.65 9.65 10.32
N SER A 100 -38.51 8.84 11.38
CA SER A 100 -38.74 9.26 12.77
C SER A 100 -37.68 10.23 13.31
N SER A 101 -36.49 10.29 12.68
CA SER A 101 -35.45 11.27 13.01
C SER A 101 -35.35 12.34 11.92
N SER A 102 -35.14 13.59 12.34
CA SER A 102 -34.78 14.72 11.49
C SER A 102 -33.26 14.96 11.41
N ILE A 103 -32.45 14.17 12.14
CA ILE A 103 -31.00 14.27 12.20
C ILE A 103 -30.36 12.91 11.85
N PHE A 104 -29.46 12.94 10.87
CA PHE A 104 -28.80 11.73 10.36
C PHE A 104 -27.28 11.79 10.55
N SER A 105 -26.70 10.69 11.04
CA SER A 105 -25.26 10.56 11.29
C SER A 105 -24.49 10.08 10.05
N LYS A 106 -25.18 9.37 9.15
CA LYS A 106 -24.67 8.85 7.89
C LYS A 106 -25.79 8.86 6.85
N ILE A 107 -25.48 9.24 5.61
CA ILE A 107 -26.39 9.12 4.47
C ILE A 107 -25.64 8.40 3.35
N VAL A 108 -26.20 7.30 2.87
CA VAL A 108 -25.60 6.44 1.83
C VAL A 108 -26.51 6.39 0.61
N LEU A 109 -25.96 6.70 -0.57
CA LEU A 109 -26.62 6.48 -1.86
C LEU A 109 -26.32 5.05 -2.30
N GLN A 110 -27.36 4.31 -2.66
CA GLN A 110 -27.28 2.97 -3.25
C GLN A 110 -27.85 3.03 -4.67
N TRP A 111 -27.02 2.71 -5.66
CA TRP A 111 -27.43 2.39 -7.02
C TRP A 111 -27.48 0.88 -7.15
N GLU A 112 -28.59 0.32 -7.59
CA GLU A 112 -28.70 -1.08 -8.01
C GLU A 112 -29.16 -1.14 -9.46
N ALA A 113 -28.51 -1.96 -10.28
CA ALA A 113 -28.90 -2.09 -11.66
C ALA A 113 -28.74 -3.51 -12.22
N THR A 114 -29.57 -3.82 -13.20
CA THR A 114 -29.53 -5.07 -13.97
C THR A 114 -29.61 -4.76 -15.46
N CYS A 115 -29.02 -5.63 -16.28
CA CYS A 115 -29.12 -5.55 -17.73
C CYS A 115 -28.94 -6.95 -18.33
N LYS A 116 -29.67 -7.24 -19.41
CA LYS A 116 -29.54 -8.49 -20.17
C LYS A 116 -29.54 -8.18 -21.66
N GLY A 117 -28.57 -8.72 -22.38
CA GLY A 117 -28.37 -8.47 -23.81
C GLY A 117 -26.91 -8.14 -24.11
N LYS A 118 -26.68 -7.56 -25.29
CA LYS A 118 -25.38 -7.02 -25.71
C LYS A 118 -25.36 -5.50 -25.52
N GLN A 119 -24.31 -5.00 -24.89
CA GLN A 119 -24.05 -3.60 -24.61
C GLN A 119 -22.55 -3.40 -24.40
N PHE A 120 -22.12 -2.14 -24.41
CA PHE A 120 -20.85 -1.74 -23.80
C PHE A 120 -21.06 -1.08 -22.45
N ASP A 121 -19.95 -0.95 -21.74
CA ASP A 121 -19.85 -0.06 -20.61
C ASP A 121 -20.03 1.40 -21.02
N ARG A 122 -20.59 2.19 -20.10
CA ARG A 122 -20.99 3.58 -20.32
C ARG A 122 -20.70 4.40 -19.09
N ILE A 123 -20.17 5.60 -19.26
CA ILE A 123 -20.14 6.60 -18.19
C ILE A 123 -21.58 7.06 -17.89
N PHE A 124 -21.89 7.21 -16.61
CA PHE A 124 -23.18 7.71 -16.13
C PHE A 124 -23.01 8.60 -14.90
N GLY A 125 -23.99 9.47 -14.67
CA GLY A 125 -23.96 10.47 -13.60
C GLY A 125 -25.31 10.60 -12.88
N VAL A 126 -25.23 10.96 -11.59
CA VAL A 126 -26.37 11.26 -10.72
C VAL A 126 -26.13 12.61 -10.06
N TRP A 127 -27.03 13.56 -10.30
CA TRP A 127 -26.97 14.91 -9.73
C TRP A 127 -28.21 15.23 -8.90
N LEU A 128 -28.05 16.06 -7.87
CA LEU A 128 -29.14 16.58 -7.04
C LEU A 128 -29.05 18.10 -6.97
N GLY A 129 -30.04 18.81 -7.51
CA GLY A 129 -29.96 20.28 -7.66
C GLY A 129 -28.83 20.72 -8.60
N GLY A 130 -28.40 19.85 -9.51
CA GLY A 130 -27.23 20.06 -10.39
C GLY A 130 -25.87 19.73 -9.77
N VAL A 131 -25.80 19.33 -8.49
CA VAL A 131 -24.56 18.93 -7.79
C VAL A 131 -24.32 17.45 -8.03
N GLU A 132 -23.15 17.07 -8.57
CA GLU A 132 -22.85 15.66 -8.88
C GLU A 132 -22.61 14.86 -7.59
N LEU A 133 -23.44 13.84 -7.36
CA LEU A 133 -23.37 12.94 -6.21
C LEU A 133 -22.58 11.67 -6.53
N LEU A 134 -22.75 11.12 -7.74
CA LEU A 134 -22.09 9.89 -8.20
C LEU A 134 -21.74 10.03 -9.67
N ARG A 135 -20.49 9.71 -10.00
CA ARG A 135 -20.03 9.38 -11.36
C ARG A 135 -19.57 7.93 -11.38
N SER A 136 -19.98 7.18 -12.40
CA SER A 136 -19.84 5.73 -12.42
C SER A 136 -19.81 5.18 -13.84
N CYS A 137 -19.19 4.02 -14.03
CA CYS A 137 -19.22 3.23 -15.25
C CYS A 137 -20.24 2.09 -15.11
N THR A 138 -21.05 1.81 -16.14
CA THR A 138 -21.90 0.61 -16.13
C THR A 138 -21.04 -0.66 -16.24
N ALA A 139 -21.47 -1.73 -15.57
CA ALA A 139 -20.87 -3.04 -15.77
C ALA A 139 -21.21 -3.55 -17.18
N GLU A 140 -20.22 -4.05 -17.93
CA GLU A 140 -20.42 -4.55 -19.29
C GLU A 140 -21.38 -5.78 -19.33
N PRO A 141 -22.55 -5.68 -19.99
CA PRO A 141 -23.57 -6.72 -19.92
C PRO A 141 -23.25 -8.02 -20.66
N ARG A 142 -23.94 -9.09 -20.26
CA ARG A 142 -23.85 -10.43 -20.87
C ARG A 142 -25.21 -10.88 -21.38
N ALA A 143 -25.20 -11.80 -22.34
CA ALA A 143 -26.42 -12.47 -22.84
C ALA A 143 -27.22 -13.19 -21.72
N THR A 144 -26.53 -13.72 -20.70
CA THR A 144 -27.11 -14.35 -19.50
C THR A 144 -27.63 -13.35 -18.47
N GLY A 145 -27.38 -12.05 -18.67
CA GLY A 145 -27.69 -10.98 -17.73
C GLY A 145 -26.58 -10.68 -16.73
N ILE A 146 -26.67 -9.48 -16.15
CA ILE A 146 -25.79 -8.97 -15.09
C ILE A 146 -26.59 -8.29 -13.98
N VAL A 147 -25.99 -8.20 -12.80
CA VAL A 147 -26.46 -7.40 -11.66
C VAL A 147 -25.24 -6.69 -11.06
N TRP A 148 -25.34 -5.41 -10.74
CA TRP A 148 -24.31 -4.72 -9.96
C TRP A 148 -24.92 -3.67 -9.03
N SER A 149 -24.16 -3.30 -8.01
CA SER A 149 -24.57 -2.33 -7.01
C SER A 149 -23.41 -1.42 -6.62
N VAL A 150 -23.71 -0.13 -6.40
CA VAL A 150 -22.73 0.88 -5.96
C VAL A 150 -23.27 1.56 -4.71
N GLU A 151 -22.48 1.57 -3.64
CA GLU A 151 -22.76 2.34 -2.44
C GLU A 151 -21.78 3.52 -2.31
N LYS A 152 -22.29 4.72 -2.01
CA LYS A 152 -21.46 5.91 -1.78
C LYS A 152 -21.92 6.69 -0.55
N ASP A 153 -20.97 7.03 0.31
CA ASP A 153 -21.19 7.94 1.44
C ASP A 153 -21.38 9.37 0.92
N ILE A 154 -22.64 9.82 0.89
CA ILE A 154 -23.05 11.14 0.43
C ILE A 154 -23.33 12.11 1.58
N THR A 155 -22.93 11.76 2.81
CA THR A 155 -23.16 12.60 4.00
C THR A 155 -22.55 14.00 3.86
N ARG A 156 -21.50 14.18 3.04
CA ARG A 156 -20.91 15.51 2.75
C ARG A 156 -21.91 16.50 2.09
N TYR A 157 -22.97 16.00 1.46
CA TYR A 157 -24.00 16.79 0.77
C TYR A 157 -25.25 17.08 1.63
N TYR A 158 -25.14 16.96 2.96
CA TYR A 158 -26.26 17.07 3.91
C TYR A 158 -27.18 18.28 3.66
N SER A 159 -26.62 19.45 3.40
CA SER A 159 -27.36 20.71 3.20
C SER A 159 -28.22 20.77 1.93
N LEU A 160 -28.00 19.87 0.97
CA LEU A 160 -28.88 19.62 -0.18
C LEU A 160 -29.92 18.55 0.15
N LEU A 161 -29.49 17.47 0.80
CA LEU A 161 -30.31 16.29 1.12
C LEU A 161 -31.46 16.59 2.10
N VAL A 162 -31.38 17.67 2.89
CA VAL A 162 -32.47 18.13 3.77
C VAL A 162 -33.38 19.20 3.13
N LYS A 163 -33.32 19.38 1.80
CA LYS A 163 -34.16 20.33 1.06
C LYS A 163 -34.80 19.65 -0.15
N ASN A 164 -35.92 20.22 -0.62
CA ASN A 164 -36.50 19.81 -1.90
C ASN A 164 -35.55 20.19 -3.03
N GLN A 165 -35.32 19.29 -3.98
CA GLN A 165 -34.41 19.44 -5.10
C GLN A 165 -34.92 18.69 -6.33
N THR A 166 -34.31 18.92 -7.49
CA THR A 166 -34.50 18.07 -8.67
C THR A 166 -33.35 17.08 -8.76
N LEU A 167 -33.66 15.78 -8.78
CA LEU A 167 -32.73 14.73 -9.15
C LEU A 167 -32.62 14.72 -10.68
N ALA A 168 -31.40 14.60 -11.21
CA ALA A 168 -31.14 14.29 -12.61
C ALA A 168 -30.25 13.04 -12.70
N VAL A 169 -30.59 12.10 -13.58
CA VAL A 169 -29.80 10.89 -13.84
C VAL A 169 -29.60 10.72 -15.33
N TYR A 170 -28.35 10.58 -15.77
CA TYR A 170 -28.00 10.35 -17.18
C TYR A 170 -27.18 9.07 -17.31
N VAL A 171 -27.71 8.12 -18.08
CA VAL A 171 -26.98 6.95 -18.62
C VAL A 171 -27.06 7.07 -20.13
N GLY A 172 -25.92 7.20 -20.82
CA GLY A 172 -25.87 7.34 -22.28
C GLY A 172 -26.07 6.02 -23.03
N ASN A 173 -27.20 5.34 -22.84
CA ASN A 173 -27.44 4.01 -23.40
C ASN A 173 -27.95 4.06 -24.85
N LEU A 174 -27.44 3.18 -25.71
CA LEU A 174 -27.88 3.00 -27.10
C LEU A 174 -28.70 1.72 -27.23
N LEU A 175 -29.79 1.76 -27.99
CA LEU A 175 -30.63 0.58 -28.25
C LEU A 175 -30.90 0.43 -29.76
N ASP A 176 -30.35 -0.62 -30.37
CA ASP A 176 -30.52 -0.96 -31.79
C ASP A 176 -30.47 -2.49 -32.01
N SER A 177 -30.33 -2.95 -33.27
CA SER A 177 -30.26 -4.38 -33.61
C SER A 177 -29.02 -5.09 -33.07
N THR A 178 -27.96 -4.36 -32.75
CA THR A 178 -26.68 -4.86 -32.19
C THR A 178 -26.65 -4.68 -30.68
N TYR A 179 -27.09 -3.52 -30.20
CA TYR A 179 -27.08 -3.11 -28.79
C TYR A 179 -28.48 -3.24 -28.24
N ASN A 180 -28.82 -4.38 -27.64
CA ASN A 180 -30.19 -4.73 -27.26
C ASN A 180 -30.43 -4.82 -25.75
N GLY A 181 -29.43 -4.50 -24.93
CA GLY A 181 -29.58 -4.42 -23.47
C GLY A 181 -30.16 -3.11 -22.98
N THR A 182 -31.25 -3.19 -22.20
CA THR A 182 -31.80 -2.08 -21.41
C THR A 182 -31.28 -2.18 -19.97
N TYR A 183 -30.89 -1.04 -19.39
CA TYR A 183 -30.45 -0.97 -18.00
C TYR A 183 -31.64 -0.64 -17.09
N HIS A 184 -32.05 -1.61 -16.28
CA HIS A 184 -33.10 -1.44 -15.25
C HIS A 184 -32.43 -0.97 -13.95
N VAL A 185 -32.80 0.20 -13.45
CA VAL A 185 -32.10 0.91 -12.36
C VAL A 185 -33.03 1.23 -11.21
N ASN A 186 -32.59 0.94 -9.99
CA ASN A 186 -33.12 1.46 -8.73
C ASN A 186 -32.08 2.39 -8.08
N LEU A 187 -32.51 3.57 -7.64
CA LEU A 187 -31.69 4.53 -6.90
C LEU A 187 -32.34 4.84 -5.54
N THR A 188 -31.71 4.36 -4.48
CA THR A 188 -32.16 4.49 -3.10
C THR A 188 -31.19 5.35 -2.30
N ILE A 189 -31.69 6.16 -1.37
CA ILE A 189 -30.86 6.79 -0.33
C ILE A 189 -31.26 6.26 1.05
N HIS A 190 -30.27 5.80 1.81
CA HIS A 190 -30.39 5.31 3.17
C HIS A 190 -29.94 6.38 4.16
N PHE A 191 -30.87 6.84 4.98
CA PHE A 191 -30.67 7.83 6.03
C PHE A 191 -30.55 7.13 7.38
N TYR A 192 -29.35 7.12 7.97
CA TYR A 192 -29.09 6.49 9.26
C TYR A 192 -29.22 7.53 10.37
N PRO A 193 -30.18 7.37 11.31
CA PRO A 193 -30.33 8.28 12.45
C PRO A 193 -29.03 8.43 13.26
N ALA A 194 -28.90 9.58 13.94
CA ALA A 194 -27.96 9.70 15.04
C ALA A 194 -28.46 8.93 16.28
N ASP A 195 -27.56 8.24 16.98
CA ASP A 195 -27.87 7.62 18.28
C ASP A 195 -28.08 8.71 19.34
N HIS A 196 -29.09 8.56 20.20
CA HIS A 196 -29.38 9.54 21.27
C HIS A 196 -28.24 9.69 22.30
N GLU A 197 -27.38 8.67 22.47
CA GLU A 197 -26.18 8.75 23.33
C GLU A 197 -25.02 9.51 22.67
N GLN A 198 -25.02 9.67 21.35
CA GLN A 198 -24.16 10.65 20.73
C GLN A 198 -24.80 12.02 20.93
N HIS A 199 -24.30 12.76 21.93
CA HIS A 199 -24.49 14.20 22.01
C HIS A 199 -23.97 14.85 20.72
N PHE A 200 -24.84 14.93 19.71
CA PHE A 200 -24.75 15.92 18.65
C PHE A 200 -24.87 17.29 19.33
N ASN A 201 -23.72 17.81 19.76
CA ASN A 201 -23.56 19.18 20.24
C ASN A 201 -23.74 20.16 19.07
N GLY A 202 -24.95 20.22 18.52
CA GLY A 202 -25.40 21.18 17.52
C GLY A 202 -25.41 22.62 18.02
N GLY A 203 -24.97 22.87 19.26
CA GLY A 203 -24.81 24.19 19.87
C GLY A 203 -23.43 24.46 20.49
N ASN A 204 -22.41 23.61 20.32
CA ASN A 204 -21.10 23.85 20.98
C ASN A 204 -19.85 23.43 20.18
N PHE A 205 -19.88 23.55 18.85
CA PHE A 205 -18.67 23.57 18.03
C PHE A 205 -18.05 24.97 18.04
N VAL A 206 -17.09 25.24 18.94
CA VAL A 206 -16.21 26.44 18.93
C VAL A 206 -15.18 26.39 17.78
N SER A 207 -15.48 25.62 16.72
CA SER A 207 -14.70 25.52 15.49
C SER A 207 -15.58 24.94 14.39
N GLY A 208 -16.12 25.80 13.53
CA GLY A 208 -16.90 25.42 12.33
C GLY A 208 -16.07 24.76 11.22
N TYR A 209 -14.93 24.14 11.55
CA TYR A 209 -14.03 23.50 10.58
C TYR A 209 -14.33 22.01 10.34
N HIS A 210 -15.31 21.44 11.06
CA HIS A 210 -15.63 20.01 11.05
C HIS A 210 -17.11 19.67 10.77
N SER A 211 -17.95 20.67 10.50
CA SER A 211 -19.29 20.46 9.94
C SER A 211 -19.24 20.17 8.44
N TRP A 212 -20.34 19.63 7.90
CA TRP A 212 -20.62 19.67 6.46
C TRP A 212 -20.82 21.13 5.99
N ALA A 213 -20.75 21.36 4.69
CA ALA A 213 -20.97 22.69 4.10
C ALA A 213 -22.44 23.13 4.28
N ASP A 214 -22.67 24.37 4.73
CA ASP A 214 -24.02 24.93 4.91
C ASP A 214 -24.72 25.18 3.55
N LEU A 215 -23.94 25.41 2.50
CA LEU A 215 -24.38 25.59 1.12
C LEU A 215 -23.43 24.87 0.16
N ILE A 216 -23.98 24.29 -0.91
CA ILE A 216 -23.20 23.67 -1.98
C ILE A 216 -23.76 24.21 -3.30
N LEU A 217 -22.89 24.78 -4.14
CA LEU A 217 -23.27 25.35 -5.43
C LEU A 217 -22.84 24.40 -6.57
N PRO A 218 -23.72 24.13 -7.56
CA PRO A 218 -23.39 23.30 -8.71
C PRO A 218 -22.52 24.04 -9.72
N ILE A 219 -21.30 23.54 -9.91
CA ILE A 219 -20.39 23.96 -10.98
C ILE A 219 -20.48 22.92 -12.10
N SER A 220 -21.65 22.87 -12.72
CA SER A 220 -22.05 21.93 -13.79
C SER A 220 -22.84 22.68 -14.88
N ARG A 221 -23.10 22.07 -16.03
CA ARG A 221 -23.97 22.65 -17.08
C ARG A 221 -25.43 22.70 -16.60
N LYS A 222 -26.18 23.66 -17.13
CA LYS A 222 -27.61 23.84 -16.81
C LYS A 222 -28.47 23.09 -17.82
N LEU A 223 -29.53 22.45 -17.34
CA LEU A 223 -30.60 21.86 -18.17
C LEU A 223 -31.39 22.94 -18.95
N PRO A 224 -32.02 22.61 -20.09
CA PRO A 224 -32.04 21.29 -20.75
C PRO A 224 -30.73 20.99 -21.50
N LEU A 225 -30.38 19.70 -21.54
CA LEU A 225 -29.22 19.13 -22.21
C LEU A 225 -29.66 17.87 -22.95
N ASN A 226 -28.83 17.30 -23.83
CA ASN A 226 -29.11 16.02 -24.53
C ASN A 226 -28.08 14.94 -24.12
N ASP A 227 -27.50 15.14 -22.95
CA ASP A 227 -26.31 14.52 -22.42
C ASP A 227 -26.22 14.78 -20.90
N GLY A 228 -25.14 14.34 -20.24
CA GLY A 228 -24.90 14.62 -18.82
C GLY A 228 -24.64 16.11 -18.55
N LEU A 229 -24.69 16.52 -17.27
CA LEU A 229 -24.42 17.92 -16.88
C LEU A 229 -22.91 18.27 -16.89
N TRP A 230 -22.05 17.38 -17.38
CA TRP A 230 -20.60 17.57 -17.42
C TRP A 230 -20.17 18.57 -18.49
N PHE A 231 -19.20 19.42 -18.19
CA PHE A 231 -18.42 20.15 -19.19
C PHE A 231 -17.61 19.17 -20.05
N GLU A 232 -17.49 19.50 -21.33
CA GLU A 232 -16.81 18.69 -22.34
C GLU A 232 -15.54 19.43 -22.82
N ILE A 233 -14.42 18.74 -22.82
CA ILE A 233 -13.12 19.22 -23.34
C ILE A 233 -12.75 18.28 -24.49
N GLU A 234 -12.76 18.81 -25.71
CA GLU A 234 -12.45 18.09 -26.96
C GLU A 234 -10.95 18.12 -27.26
N ASN A 235 -10.22 19.10 -26.72
CA ASN A 235 -8.79 19.27 -26.98
C ASN A 235 -8.10 20.17 -25.94
N SER A 236 -6.76 20.23 -25.98
CA SER A 236 -5.94 21.00 -25.04
C SER A 236 -6.09 22.53 -25.09
N THR A 237 -6.82 23.10 -26.06
CA THR A 237 -7.09 24.55 -26.16
C THR A 237 -8.45 24.94 -25.60
N ASP A 238 -9.35 23.97 -25.34
CA ASP A 238 -10.66 24.26 -24.77
C ASP A 238 -10.55 24.71 -23.31
N ASN A 239 -11.37 25.70 -22.96
CA ASN A 239 -11.47 26.24 -21.61
C ASN A 239 -12.95 26.41 -21.26
N GLN A 240 -13.47 25.51 -20.43
CA GLN A 240 -14.87 25.50 -20.03
C GLN A 240 -15.06 26.37 -18.79
N LEU A 241 -15.84 27.44 -18.92
CA LEU A 241 -16.07 28.41 -17.86
C LEU A 241 -17.46 28.27 -17.23
N LYS A 242 -17.54 28.47 -15.91
CA LYS A 242 -18.79 28.48 -15.16
C LYS A 242 -18.87 29.70 -14.26
N GLU A 243 -19.84 30.57 -14.54
CA GLU A 243 -20.21 31.67 -13.64
C GLU A 243 -20.84 31.15 -12.35
N PHE A 244 -20.43 31.75 -11.24
CA PHE A 244 -20.97 31.51 -9.90
C PHE A 244 -20.90 32.79 -9.05
N LYS A 245 -21.69 32.82 -7.98
CA LYS A 245 -21.73 33.92 -7.00
C LYS A 245 -21.94 33.32 -5.62
N ILE A 246 -21.15 33.75 -4.64
CA ILE A 246 -21.20 33.21 -3.27
C ILE A 246 -21.82 34.23 -2.29
N PRO A 247 -22.40 33.77 -1.17
CA PRO A 247 -22.80 34.66 -0.09
C PRO A 247 -21.62 35.44 0.49
N ARG A 248 -21.83 36.71 0.84
CA ARG A 248 -20.79 37.59 1.41
C ARG A 248 -20.31 37.19 2.82
N ASN A 249 -20.93 36.19 3.45
CA ASN A 249 -20.57 35.68 4.78
C ASN A 249 -19.87 34.30 4.75
N VAL A 250 -19.36 33.85 3.59
CA VAL A 250 -18.56 32.62 3.52
C VAL A 250 -17.23 32.80 4.26
N TYR A 251 -16.87 31.86 5.14
CA TYR A 251 -15.55 31.85 5.83
C TYR A 251 -14.62 30.71 5.40
N LYS A 252 -15.14 29.72 4.65
CA LYS A 252 -14.38 28.60 4.08
C LYS A 252 -15.07 28.12 2.79
N ALA A 253 -14.29 27.79 1.78
CA ALA A 253 -14.76 27.30 0.49
C ALA A 253 -13.83 26.20 -0.07
N VAL A 254 -14.39 25.08 -0.49
CA VAL A 254 -13.66 23.94 -1.09
C VAL A 254 -14.37 23.54 -2.38
N LEU A 255 -13.61 23.43 -3.46
CA LEU A 255 -14.12 22.93 -4.74
C LEU A 255 -13.84 21.43 -4.84
N GLU A 256 -14.86 20.61 -4.92
CA GLU A 256 -14.74 19.18 -5.26
C GLU A 256 -14.90 19.02 -6.77
N VAL A 257 -13.91 18.45 -7.46
CA VAL A 257 -13.93 18.28 -8.92
C VAL A 257 -14.01 16.79 -9.28
N TYR A 258 -14.83 16.47 -10.28
CA TYR A 258 -14.97 15.15 -10.88
C TYR A 258 -14.39 15.14 -12.30
N VAL A 259 -13.65 14.10 -12.63
CA VAL A 259 -12.91 13.97 -13.90
C VAL A 259 -13.08 12.57 -14.47
N SER A 260 -13.31 12.46 -15.78
CA SER A 260 -13.29 11.21 -16.53
C SER A 260 -12.91 11.47 -17.98
N PHE A 261 -12.14 10.56 -18.58
CA PHE A 261 -11.54 10.67 -19.92
C PHE A 261 -12.08 9.56 -20.82
N HIS A 262 -12.32 9.84 -22.10
CA HIS A 262 -13.07 9.00 -23.05
C HIS A 262 -12.48 9.14 -24.47
N GLU A 263 -13.00 8.37 -25.43
CA GLU A 263 -12.60 8.42 -26.85
C GLU A 263 -11.07 8.28 -27.04
N ASN A 264 -10.40 9.21 -27.71
CA ASN A 264 -8.96 9.15 -27.98
C ASN A 264 -8.10 9.29 -26.70
N ASP A 265 -8.67 9.81 -25.62
CA ASP A 265 -8.04 9.86 -24.30
C ASP A 265 -8.56 8.80 -23.32
N GLU A 266 -9.41 7.84 -23.72
CA GLU A 266 -9.78 6.71 -22.84
C GLU A 266 -8.54 5.94 -22.34
N PHE A 267 -7.54 5.80 -23.22
CA PHE A 267 -6.30 5.06 -22.98
C PHE A 267 -5.07 5.97 -22.82
N TRP A 268 -5.26 7.25 -22.45
CA TRP A 268 -4.23 8.32 -22.45
C TRP A 268 -2.86 7.91 -21.89
N TYR A 269 -2.85 7.10 -20.82
CA TYR A 269 -1.66 6.56 -20.14
C TYR A 269 -0.76 5.67 -21.02
N SER A 270 -1.25 5.25 -22.19
CA SER A 270 -0.55 4.45 -23.20
C SER A 270 -0.33 5.18 -24.53
N ASN A 271 -0.76 6.45 -24.65
CA ASN A 271 -0.62 7.23 -25.89
C ASN A 271 0.83 7.58 -26.19
N TYR A 272 1.19 7.60 -27.47
CA TYR A 272 2.56 7.80 -27.92
C TYR A 272 2.95 9.29 -27.99
N PRO A 273 4.25 9.62 -27.91
CA PRO A 273 4.76 10.93 -28.31
C PRO A 273 4.50 11.22 -29.80
N ASN A 274 4.22 12.48 -30.12
CA ASN A 274 3.87 12.88 -31.48
C ASN A 274 5.04 12.68 -32.46
N GLU A 275 6.28 12.79 -31.97
CA GLU A 275 7.52 12.56 -32.72
C GLU A 275 7.64 11.10 -33.19
N TYR A 276 7.24 10.14 -32.35
CA TYR A 276 7.24 8.72 -32.70
C TYR A 276 6.14 8.38 -33.72
N ILE A 277 4.95 8.98 -33.57
CA ILE A 277 3.85 8.85 -34.53
C ILE A 277 4.26 9.39 -35.89
N ALA A 278 4.84 10.59 -35.94
CA ALA A 278 5.28 11.23 -37.18
C ALA A 278 6.42 10.45 -37.86
N ALA A 279 7.43 10.02 -37.11
CA ALA A 279 8.57 9.28 -37.66
C ALA A 279 8.21 7.89 -38.21
N ASN A 280 7.15 7.27 -37.70
CA ASN A 280 6.67 5.95 -38.14
C ASN A 280 5.39 6.00 -38.99
N ASN A 281 4.92 7.19 -39.35
CA ASN A 281 3.72 7.42 -40.16
C ASN A 281 2.44 6.72 -39.61
N LEU A 282 2.27 6.73 -38.28
CA LEU A 282 1.20 6.02 -37.56
C LEU A 282 -0.13 6.80 -37.60
N THR A 283 -0.69 6.99 -38.79
CA THR A 283 -1.93 7.75 -39.02
C THR A 283 -3.09 7.25 -38.13
N GLY A 284 -3.86 8.17 -37.55
CA GLY A 284 -5.04 7.85 -36.75
C GLY A 284 -4.77 7.26 -35.36
N THR A 285 -3.53 7.30 -34.88
CA THR A 285 -3.15 6.84 -33.53
C THR A 285 -3.21 8.01 -32.53
N PRO A 286 -3.81 7.84 -31.33
CA PRO A 286 -3.81 8.86 -30.29
C PRO A 286 -2.40 9.26 -29.82
N GLY A 287 -2.15 10.57 -29.77
CA GLY A 287 -0.85 11.16 -29.44
C GLY A 287 -0.81 11.92 -28.11
N ASN A 288 0.01 12.97 -28.09
CA ASN A 288 0.31 13.86 -26.96
C ASN A 288 0.97 13.17 -25.74
N GLY A 289 1.49 11.96 -25.91
CA GLY A 289 2.19 11.21 -24.88
C GLY A 289 1.33 10.82 -23.66
N PRO A 290 1.93 10.18 -22.64
CA PRO A 290 1.18 9.51 -21.58
C PRO A 290 0.80 10.41 -20.38
N PHE A 291 0.84 11.74 -20.50
CA PHE A 291 0.57 12.67 -19.40
C PHE A 291 -0.58 13.64 -19.70
N ARG A 292 -1.44 13.86 -18.69
CA ARG A 292 -2.59 14.76 -18.72
C ARG A 292 -2.73 15.46 -17.37
N GLU A 293 -3.08 16.74 -17.38
CA GLU A 293 -3.34 17.53 -16.18
C GLU A 293 -4.62 18.35 -16.36
N VAL A 294 -5.58 18.21 -15.44
CA VAL A 294 -6.70 19.15 -15.36
C VAL A 294 -6.26 20.35 -14.54
N VAL A 295 -6.32 21.54 -15.12
CA VAL A 295 -6.02 22.81 -14.46
C VAL A 295 -7.34 23.49 -14.13
N VAL A 296 -7.43 24.07 -12.92
CA VAL A 296 -8.58 24.84 -12.46
C VAL A 296 -8.19 26.29 -12.28
N SER A 297 -8.85 27.19 -12.99
CA SER A 297 -8.62 28.64 -12.93
C SER A 297 -9.79 29.38 -12.29
N LEU A 298 -9.51 30.52 -11.67
CA LEU A 298 -10.49 31.47 -11.14
C LEU A 298 -10.37 32.77 -11.93
N ASP A 299 -11.50 33.27 -12.40
CA ASP A 299 -11.67 34.46 -13.25
C ASP A 299 -10.79 34.43 -14.51
N GLY A 300 -10.51 33.23 -15.04
CA GLY A 300 -9.65 32.99 -16.21
C GLY A 300 -8.15 33.26 -16.00
N GLU A 301 -7.77 34.02 -14.97
CA GLU A 301 -6.39 34.51 -14.75
C GLU A 301 -5.60 33.67 -13.74
N VAL A 302 -6.23 33.16 -12.68
CA VAL A 302 -5.53 32.62 -11.50
C VAL A 302 -5.70 31.11 -11.40
N VAL A 303 -4.64 30.33 -11.56
CA VAL A 303 -4.69 28.88 -11.33
C VAL A 303 -4.83 28.60 -9.83
N VAL A 304 -6.01 28.12 -9.41
CA VAL A 304 -6.32 27.83 -8.00
C VAL A 304 -5.94 26.41 -7.59
N GLY A 305 -5.80 25.48 -8.55
CA GLY A 305 -5.34 24.12 -8.30
C GLY A 305 -5.10 23.32 -9.58
N ALA A 306 -4.49 22.15 -9.41
CA ALA A 306 -4.28 21.16 -10.48
C ALA A 306 -4.66 19.75 -10.01
N ILE A 307 -5.11 18.91 -10.95
CA ILE A 307 -5.53 17.52 -10.72
C ILE A 307 -4.84 16.62 -11.75
N TRP A 308 -4.05 15.68 -11.25
CA TRP A 308 -3.51 14.58 -12.05
C TRP A 308 -4.34 13.34 -11.69
N PRO A 309 -5.25 12.91 -12.58
CA PRO A 309 -6.28 11.95 -12.23
C PRO A 309 -5.68 10.57 -11.93
N PHE A 310 -6.37 9.84 -11.06
CA PHE A 310 -6.15 8.41 -10.92
C PHE A 310 -6.58 7.74 -12.23
N THR A 311 -5.75 6.84 -12.75
CA THR A 311 -6.01 6.14 -14.01
C THR A 311 -7.05 5.05 -13.80
N VAL A 312 -8.33 5.45 -13.73
CA VAL A 312 -9.48 4.54 -13.75
C VAL A 312 -9.44 3.73 -15.05
N ILE A 313 -9.67 2.43 -14.94
CA ILE A 313 -9.85 1.54 -16.09
C ILE A 313 -11.32 1.12 -16.11
N TYR A 314 -12.03 1.47 -17.18
CA TYR A 314 -13.45 1.15 -17.36
C TYR A 314 -13.66 -0.35 -17.61
N THR A 315 -14.91 -0.82 -17.53
CA THR A 315 -15.17 -2.28 -17.52
C THR A 315 -15.02 -2.96 -18.88
N GLY A 316 -14.91 -2.20 -19.98
CA GLY A 316 -14.45 -2.66 -21.30
C GLY A 316 -12.96 -2.40 -21.58
N GLY A 317 -12.27 -1.60 -20.76
CA GLY A 317 -10.92 -1.10 -21.05
C GLY A 317 -9.81 -2.15 -20.95
N VAL A 318 -8.77 -2.04 -21.81
CA VAL A 318 -7.58 -2.92 -21.90
C VAL A 318 -7.90 -4.36 -22.33
N ASN A 319 -8.67 -5.08 -21.52
CA ASN A 319 -9.25 -6.38 -21.84
C ASN A 319 -10.53 -6.58 -20.99
N PRO A 320 -11.73 -6.55 -21.61
CA PRO A 320 -13.02 -6.78 -20.98
C PRO A 320 -13.13 -7.97 -20.01
N LEU A 321 -12.35 -9.04 -20.25
CA LEU A 321 -12.41 -10.26 -19.45
C LEU A 321 -11.67 -10.14 -18.11
N LEU A 322 -10.86 -9.10 -17.92
CA LEU A 322 -10.24 -8.80 -16.63
C LEU A 322 -11.28 -8.35 -15.60
N TRP A 323 -12.33 -7.64 -16.03
CA TRP A 323 -13.20 -6.88 -15.13
C TRP A 323 -14.42 -7.67 -14.64
N ARG A 324 -14.29 -9.01 -14.57
CA ARG A 324 -15.41 -9.94 -14.38
C ARG A 324 -15.04 -11.02 -13.34
N PRO A 325 -15.71 -11.09 -12.17
CA PRO A 325 -16.76 -10.21 -11.66
C PRO A 325 -16.24 -8.93 -10.97
N ILE A 326 -14.92 -8.81 -10.77
CA ILE A 326 -14.31 -7.67 -10.05
C ILE A 326 -14.01 -6.56 -11.06
N SER A 327 -14.65 -5.40 -10.92
CA SER A 327 -14.40 -4.26 -11.81
C SER A 327 -13.11 -3.51 -11.45
N GLY A 328 -12.62 -2.64 -12.35
CA GLY A 328 -11.44 -1.82 -12.10
C GLY A 328 -11.58 -0.92 -10.87
N ILE A 329 -10.51 -0.68 -10.12
CA ILE A 329 -10.50 0.30 -9.02
C ILE A 329 -11.07 1.64 -9.52
N GLY A 330 -12.01 2.23 -8.79
CA GLY A 330 -12.66 3.50 -9.12
C GLY A 330 -13.63 3.46 -10.30
N SER A 331 -13.90 2.31 -10.92
CA SER A 331 -14.76 2.23 -12.11
C SER A 331 -16.25 2.39 -11.78
N PHE A 332 -16.73 1.85 -10.66
CA PHE A 332 -18.12 2.00 -10.24
C PHE A 332 -18.34 3.21 -9.32
N ASN A 333 -17.30 3.71 -8.65
CA ASN A 333 -17.35 4.98 -7.92
C ASN A 333 -16.12 5.84 -8.25
N LEU A 334 -16.23 6.66 -9.29
CA LEU A 334 -15.11 7.47 -9.77
C LEU A 334 -14.65 8.49 -8.71
N PRO A 335 -13.33 8.70 -8.55
CA PRO A 335 -12.78 9.58 -7.54
C PRO A 335 -13.08 11.06 -7.84
N SER A 336 -13.34 11.82 -6.78
CA SER A 336 -13.35 13.29 -6.79
C SER A 336 -12.12 13.88 -6.08
N TYR A 337 -11.81 15.14 -6.40
CA TYR A 337 -10.61 15.84 -5.96
C TYR A 337 -10.99 17.17 -5.29
N ASP A 338 -10.68 17.31 -4.00
CA ASP A 338 -10.90 18.55 -3.26
C ASP A 338 -9.75 19.55 -3.51
N ILE A 339 -10.08 20.78 -3.93
CA ILE A 339 -9.19 21.94 -4.05
C ILE A 339 -9.61 22.98 -3.01
N GLU A 340 -8.70 23.34 -2.11
CA GLU A 340 -8.93 24.30 -1.03
C GLU A 340 -8.82 25.74 -1.56
N ILE A 341 -9.96 26.37 -1.82
CA ILE A 341 -10.05 27.72 -2.39
C ILE A 341 -10.29 28.82 -1.34
N THR A 342 -10.40 28.47 -0.04
CA THR A 342 -10.48 29.44 1.08
C THR A 342 -9.43 30.57 1.01
N PRO A 343 -8.15 30.34 0.61
CA PRO A 343 -7.17 31.42 0.44
C PRO A 343 -7.55 32.53 -0.55
N PHE A 344 -8.48 32.26 -1.47
CA PHE A 344 -8.93 33.19 -2.51
C PHE A 344 -10.23 33.92 -2.14
N LEU A 345 -10.86 33.62 -0.99
CA LEU A 345 -12.13 34.24 -0.59
C LEU A 345 -12.08 35.76 -0.56
N GLY A 346 -10.94 36.37 -0.25
CA GLY A 346 -10.75 37.82 -0.33
C GLY A 346 -11.00 38.43 -1.71
N LYS A 347 -10.83 37.66 -2.79
CA LYS A 347 -11.15 38.09 -4.17
C LYS A 347 -12.63 37.89 -4.56
N ILE A 348 -13.35 36.98 -3.90
CA ILE A 348 -14.68 36.52 -4.34
C ILE A 348 -15.81 36.80 -3.33
N LEU A 349 -15.54 37.60 -2.29
CA LEU A 349 -16.49 38.08 -1.27
C LEU A 349 -16.96 39.52 -1.54
N ASP A 350 -16.64 40.10 -2.69
CA ASP A 350 -17.14 41.41 -3.11
C ASP A 350 -18.66 41.38 -3.34
N GLY A 351 -19.22 40.23 -3.71
CA GLY A 351 -20.61 40.02 -4.06
C GLY A 351 -20.94 40.27 -5.53
N GLU A 352 -19.95 40.24 -6.41
CA GLU A 352 -20.14 40.19 -7.86
C GLU A 352 -20.25 38.74 -8.35
N THR A 353 -20.19 38.54 -9.67
CA THR A 353 -20.17 37.21 -10.30
C THR A 353 -18.75 36.90 -10.74
N HIS A 354 -18.26 35.71 -10.36
CA HIS A 354 -16.95 35.19 -10.73
C HIS A 354 -17.12 34.01 -11.68
N ASN A 355 -16.06 33.66 -12.41
CA ASN A 355 -16.04 32.42 -13.18
C ASN A 355 -14.99 31.45 -12.65
N ILE A 356 -15.27 30.16 -12.77
CA ILE A 356 -14.29 29.10 -12.56
C ILE A 356 -14.11 28.34 -13.86
N GLY A 357 -12.86 28.13 -14.25
CA GLY A 357 -12.47 27.55 -15.53
C GLY A 357 -11.81 26.19 -15.40
N PHE A 358 -12.03 25.35 -16.41
CA PHE A 358 -11.44 24.02 -16.53
C PHE A 358 -10.82 23.86 -17.91
N ASN A 359 -9.55 23.48 -17.95
CA ASN A 359 -8.85 23.07 -19.16
C ASN A 359 -7.94 21.87 -18.86
N VAL A 360 -7.57 21.10 -19.90
CA VAL A 360 -6.78 19.88 -19.73
C VAL A 360 -5.52 19.93 -20.60
N THR A 361 -4.37 19.98 -19.95
CA THR A 361 -3.06 19.98 -20.64
C THR A 361 -2.87 18.66 -21.38
N ASN A 362 -2.39 18.76 -22.63
CA ASN A 362 -2.17 17.65 -23.57
C ASN A 362 -3.43 16.88 -24.00
N ALA A 363 -4.64 17.32 -23.64
CA ALA A 363 -5.86 16.59 -23.96
C ALA A 363 -6.11 16.39 -25.46
N LEU A 364 -6.57 15.18 -25.75
CA LEU A 364 -7.39 14.83 -26.91
C LEU A 364 -8.85 14.79 -26.46
N ASN A 365 -9.76 14.53 -27.41
CA ASN A 365 -11.17 14.31 -27.09
C ASN A 365 -11.34 12.92 -26.43
N VAL A 366 -12.18 12.74 -25.40
CA VAL A 366 -13.06 13.69 -24.69
C VAL A 366 -12.79 13.63 -23.19
N TRP A 367 -12.75 14.78 -22.51
CA TRP A 367 -12.80 14.83 -21.04
C TRP A 367 -14.12 15.41 -20.54
N TYR A 368 -14.78 14.68 -19.64
CA TYR A 368 -15.92 15.16 -18.88
C TYR A 368 -15.48 15.69 -17.52
N ILE A 369 -15.84 16.94 -17.21
CA ILE A 369 -15.50 17.64 -15.97
C ILE A 369 -16.78 18.19 -15.32
N ASP A 370 -16.86 18.11 -14.00
CA ASP A 370 -17.93 18.70 -13.18
C ASP A 370 -17.33 19.10 -11.83
N ALA A 371 -17.96 20.00 -11.10
CA ALA A 371 -17.54 20.33 -9.76
C ALA A 371 -18.67 20.78 -8.83
N ASN A 372 -18.43 20.60 -7.53
CA ASN A 372 -19.31 21.04 -6.46
C ASN A 372 -18.54 22.05 -5.60
N LEU A 373 -19.05 23.28 -5.50
CA LEU A 373 -18.47 24.30 -4.64
C LEU A 373 -19.10 24.25 -3.24
N HIS A 374 -18.38 23.64 -2.29
CA HIS A 374 -18.77 23.47 -0.90
C HIS A 374 -18.44 24.74 -0.09
N LEU A 375 -19.44 25.36 0.54
CA LEU A 375 -19.34 26.65 1.24
C LEU A 375 -19.79 26.53 2.71
N TRP A 376 -19.01 27.11 3.63
CA TRP A 376 -19.37 27.23 5.04
C TRP A 376 -19.68 28.70 5.37
N LEU A 377 -20.81 28.94 6.03
CA LEU A 377 -21.39 30.26 6.23
C LEU A 377 -21.29 30.72 7.68
N ASP A 378 -20.87 31.97 7.88
CA ASP A 378 -20.89 32.60 9.18
C ASP A 378 -22.32 33.01 9.55
N LYS A 379 -22.84 32.43 10.65
CA LYS A 379 -24.22 32.65 11.10
C LYS A 379 -24.37 33.91 11.96
N TYR A 380 -23.25 34.51 12.36
CA TYR A 380 -23.21 35.68 13.24
C TYR A 380 -22.59 36.91 12.58
N CYS A 381 -22.26 36.83 11.28
CA CYS A 381 -21.70 37.94 10.51
C CYS A 381 -22.36 38.01 9.13
N GLU A 382 -22.84 39.19 8.74
CA GLU A 382 -23.46 39.41 7.43
C GLU A 382 -22.44 39.52 6.28
N LYS A 383 -21.20 39.93 6.59
CA LYS A 383 -20.10 40.03 5.62
C LYS A 383 -18.76 39.68 6.25
N THR A 384 -18.15 38.60 5.78
CA THR A 384 -16.76 38.26 6.06
C THR A 384 -15.82 39.15 5.23
N GLN A 385 -14.57 39.26 5.67
CA GLN A 385 -13.50 39.96 4.94
C GLN A 385 -12.34 39.00 4.80
N GLY A 386 -11.61 39.04 3.68
CA GLY A 386 -10.42 38.23 3.52
C GLY A 386 -9.44 38.85 2.54
N GLU A 387 -8.25 38.26 2.48
CA GLU A 387 -7.16 38.70 1.62
C GLU A 387 -6.25 37.51 1.29
N ILE A 388 -5.69 37.52 0.08
CA ILE A 388 -4.67 36.56 -0.32
C ILE A 388 -3.28 37.10 0.04
N LEU A 389 -2.58 36.42 0.94
CA LEU A 389 -1.27 36.84 1.44
C LEU A 389 -0.13 36.42 0.49
N LYS A 390 -0.24 35.23 -0.10
CA LYS A 390 0.74 34.70 -1.04
C LYS A 390 0.11 33.62 -1.91
N HIS A 391 0.27 33.74 -3.21
CA HIS A 391 -0.01 32.68 -4.17
C HIS A 391 1.24 32.41 -5.00
N VAL A 392 1.55 31.13 -5.21
CA VAL A 392 2.61 30.65 -6.09
C VAL A 392 2.03 29.48 -6.86
N SER A 393 1.97 29.58 -8.19
CA SER A 393 1.78 28.46 -9.10
C SER A 393 3.01 28.41 -9.99
N LEU A 394 3.89 27.42 -9.78
CA LEU A 394 5.02 27.21 -10.67
C LEU A 394 4.53 26.58 -12.00
N PRO A 395 5.19 26.87 -13.13
CA PRO A 395 4.92 26.16 -14.38
C PRO A 395 5.30 24.67 -14.24
N LEU A 396 4.77 23.84 -15.13
CA LEU A 396 5.16 22.43 -15.21
C LEU A 396 6.67 22.30 -15.48
N ALA A 397 7.39 21.66 -14.58
CA ALA A 397 8.78 21.26 -14.83
C ALA A 397 8.75 19.89 -15.51
N VAL A 398 9.03 19.89 -16.82
CA VAL A 398 8.90 18.73 -17.71
C VAL A 398 10.26 18.23 -18.16
N SER A 399 10.48 16.93 -18.09
CA SER A 399 11.64 16.22 -18.63
C SER A 399 11.17 15.05 -19.48
N LEU A 400 11.53 15.09 -20.76
CA LEU A 400 11.21 14.06 -21.75
C LEU A 400 12.53 13.50 -22.30
N ASP A 401 12.66 12.18 -22.32
CA ASP A 401 13.75 11.46 -22.96
C ASP A 401 13.15 10.35 -23.83
N TYR A 402 13.52 10.30 -25.11
CA TYR A 402 13.01 9.30 -26.04
C TYR A 402 14.09 8.85 -27.02
N LYS A 403 14.14 7.53 -27.24
CA LYS A 403 15.08 6.89 -28.16
C LYS A 403 14.39 5.71 -28.84
N PHE A 404 14.22 5.79 -30.15
CA PHE A 404 13.56 4.77 -30.96
C PHE A 404 14.27 4.58 -32.30
N SER A 405 14.02 3.45 -32.95
CA SER A 405 14.51 3.08 -34.27
C SER A 405 13.40 2.29 -34.98
N GLY A 406 12.73 2.93 -35.93
CA GLY A 406 11.45 2.44 -36.42
C GLY A 406 10.43 2.32 -35.28
N LEU A 407 9.70 1.20 -35.26
CA LEU A 407 8.62 0.94 -34.29
C LEU A 407 9.13 0.57 -32.88
N ASP A 408 10.40 0.19 -32.72
CA ASP A 408 10.95 -0.20 -31.41
C ASP A 408 11.68 0.96 -30.73
N GLY A 409 11.47 1.13 -29.42
CA GLY A 409 12.00 2.29 -28.70
C GLY A 409 11.66 2.35 -27.22
N LYS A 410 12.22 3.33 -26.54
CA LYS A 410 11.96 3.66 -25.14
C LYS A 410 11.67 5.14 -24.99
N PHE A 411 10.68 5.45 -24.16
CA PHE A 411 10.23 6.79 -23.80
C PHE A 411 10.23 6.90 -22.28
N SER A 412 10.69 8.03 -21.77
CA SER A 412 10.70 8.37 -20.35
C SER A 412 10.10 9.76 -20.21
N THR A 413 9.14 9.94 -19.30
CA THR A 413 8.48 11.21 -19.03
C THR A 413 8.47 11.44 -17.53
N SER A 414 9.12 12.51 -17.07
CA SER A 414 9.15 12.93 -15.68
C SER A 414 8.66 14.37 -15.57
N ILE A 415 7.60 14.59 -14.80
CA ILE A 415 6.92 15.89 -14.68
C ILE A 415 6.70 16.21 -13.20
N SER A 416 6.88 17.47 -12.81
CA SER A 416 6.55 17.96 -11.47
C SER A 416 5.85 19.30 -11.48
N ARG A 417 5.00 19.53 -10.47
CA ARG A 417 4.30 20.80 -10.23
C ARG A 417 4.20 21.07 -8.74
N SER A 418 4.33 22.35 -8.35
CA SER A 418 4.04 22.80 -7.00
C SER A 418 3.16 24.06 -7.05
N LEU A 419 2.07 24.04 -6.27
CA LEU A 419 1.19 25.18 -6.04
C LEU A 419 1.08 25.43 -4.54
N SER A 420 1.15 26.69 -4.12
CA SER A 420 0.98 27.08 -2.71
C SER A 420 0.20 28.39 -2.60
N SER A 421 -0.95 28.33 -1.94
CA SER A 421 -1.85 29.47 -1.73
C SER A 421 -2.06 29.70 -0.23
N THR A 422 -1.85 30.92 0.23
CA THR A 422 -2.04 31.35 1.63
C THR A 422 -2.88 32.62 1.67
N GLY A 423 -3.93 32.61 2.46
CA GLY A 423 -4.82 33.76 2.65
C GLY A 423 -5.48 33.72 4.02
N TRP A 424 -6.15 34.80 4.39
CA TRP A 424 -6.88 34.89 5.65
C TRP A 424 -8.33 35.34 5.43
N VAL A 425 -9.23 34.91 6.32
CA VAL A 425 -10.64 35.33 6.34
C VAL A 425 -11.07 35.65 7.77
N LYS A 426 -11.45 36.90 8.01
CA LYS A 426 -12.01 37.40 9.27
C LYS A 426 -13.52 37.13 9.30
N SER A 427 -13.92 36.44 10.36
CA SER A 427 -15.28 35.98 10.67
C SER A 427 -15.60 36.25 12.14
N SER A 428 -16.84 35.99 12.57
CA SER A 428 -17.24 35.97 13.98
C SER A 428 -16.43 34.96 14.81
N TYR A 429 -15.96 33.88 14.18
CA TYR A 429 -15.06 32.88 14.75
C TYR A 429 -13.58 33.33 14.81
N GLY A 430 -13.30 34.60 14.50
CA GLY A 430 -11.97 35.18 14.44
C GLY A 430 -11.34 35.14 13.04
N ASN A 431 -10.02 35.39 12.99
CA ASN A 431 -9.26 35.43 11.74
C ASN A 431 -8.72 34.05 11.35
N VAL A 432 -9.34 33.42 10.36
CA VAL A 432 -9.01 32.10 9.82
C VAL A 432 -7.91 32.24 8.77
N THR A 433 -6.66 31.94 9.12
CA THR A 433 -5.56 31.86 8.13
C THR A 433 -5.46 30.45 7.58
N THR A 434 -5.57 30.30 6.26
CA THR A 434 -5.48 28.99 5.57
C THR A 434 -4.32 28.99 4.58
N LYS A 435 -3.47 27.97 4.66
CA LYS A 435 -2.43 27.63 3.68
C LYS A 435 -2.72 26.28 3.04
N SER A 436 -2.95 26.29 1.74
CA SER A 436 -3.04 25.11 0.87
C SER A 436 -1.73 24.92 0.10
N VAL A 437 -1.28 23.67 -0.06
CA VAL A 437 -0.13 23.27 -0.88
C VAL A 437 -0.49 22.00 -1.64
N GLN A 438 -0.17 21.95 -2.93
CA GLN A 438 -0.21 20.76 -3.78
C GLN A 438 1.18 20.56 -4.39
N ASP A 439 1.84 19.44 -4.06
CA ASP A 439 3.12 19.01 -4.64
C ASP A 439 2.90 17.71 -5.42
N LEU A 440 3.09 17.76 -6.74
CA LEU A 440 2.73 16.71 -7.69
C LEU A 440 3.97 16.22 -8.43
N TYR A 441 4.13 14.89 -8.54
CA TYR A 441 5.25 14.25 -9.24
C TYR A 441 4.77 13.06 -10.06
N TYR A 442 5.15 13.01 -11.33
CA TYR A 442 4.74 12.01 -12.31
C TYR A 442 6.00 11.43 -12.93
N ASN A 443 6.03 10.11 -13.05
CA ASN A 443 7.06 9.41 -13.80
C ASN A 443 6.42 8.31 -14.64
N ASN A 444 6.85 8.16 -15.89
CA ASN A 444 6.44 7.12 -16.81
C ASN A 444 7.67 6.62 -17.58
N SER A 445 7.77 5.30 -17.73
CA SER A 445 8.58 4.69 -18.77
C SER A 445 7.71 3.81 -19.64
N MET A 446 7.73 4.09 -20.95
CA MET A 446 7.09 3.31 -21.99
C MET A 446 8.18 2.65 -22.84
N VAL A 447 7.98 1.38 -23.21
CA VAL A 447 8.89 0.63 -24.08
C VAL A 447 8.07 -0.07 -25.18
N MET A 448 8.46 0.14 -26.43
CA MET A 448 7.96 -0.56 -27.61
C MET A 448 9.02 -1.54 -28.09
N THR A 449 8.63 -2.80 -28.30
CA THR A 449 9.53 -3.86 -28.78
C THR A 449 8.82 -4.81 -29.74
N SER A 450 9.60 -5.68 -30.40
CA SER A 450 9.09 -6.72 -31.30
C SER A 450 8.45 -6.13 -32.55
N ASN A 451 9.08 -5.10 -33.12
CA ASN A 451 8.56 -4.26 -34.20
C ASN A 451 7.18 -3.65 -33.86
N GLY A 452 7.10 -3.00 -32.69
CA GLY A 452 5.91 -2.35 -32.15
C GLY A 452 4.82 -3.29 -31.59
N ASN A 453 4.94 -4.61 -31.74
CA ASN A 453 3.90 -5.57 -31.30
C ASN A 453 3.79 -5.75 -29.79
N VAL A 454 4.76 -5.28 -29.01
CA VAL A 454 4.75 -5.34 -27.54
C VAL A 454 4.95 -3.93 -26.98
N GLN A 455 3.98 -3.47 -26.18
CA GLN A 455 4.07 -2.23 -25.42
C GLN A 455 4.17 -2.56 -23.92
N ILE A 456 5.07 -1.89 -23.22
CA ILE A 456 5.18 -1.94 -21.76
C ILE A 456 5.12 -0.50 -21.24
N VAL A 457 4.19 -0.23 -20.32
CA VAL A 457 4.06 1.05 -19.63
C VAL A 457 4.26 0.81 -18.14
N ASN A 458 5.09 1.61 -17.49
CA ASN A 458 5.23 1.67 -16.04
C ASN A 458 5.16 3.14 -15.60
N GLN A 459 4.06 3.52 -14.95
CA GLN A 459 3.76 4.90 -14.56
C GLN A 459 3.44 5.00 -13.08
N THR A 460 3.83 6.11 -12.46
CA THR A 460 3.53 6.46 -11.08
C THR A 460 3.23 7.95 -10.97
N ILE A 461 2.12 8.28 -10.31
CA ILE A 461 1.72 9.63 -9.89
C ILE A 461 1.81 9.69 -8.37
N HIS A 462 2.51 10.70 -7.84
CA HIS A 462 2.45 11.11 -6.45
C HIS A 462 1.69 12.44 -6.37
N PHE A 463 0.65 12.47 -5.53
CA PHE A 463 -0.16 13.65 -5.26
C PHE A 463 -0.10 13.93 -3.76
N ASN A 464 0.71 14.92 -3.36
CA ASN A 464 0.91 15.31 -1.98
C ASN A 464 0.19 16.63 -1.71
N ASP A 465 -0.95 16.57 -1.02
CA ASP A 465 -1.74 17.75 -0.66
C ASP A 465 -1.67 18.03 0.84
N SER A 466 -1.62 19.32 1.19
CA SER A 466 -1.71 19.73 2.59
C SER A 466 -2.43 21.05 2.79
N VAL A 467 -3.38 21.04 3.72
CA VAL A 467 -4.13 22.21 4.18
C VAL A 467 -3.80 22.45 5.65
N HIS A 468 -3.37 23.67 5.97
CA HIS A 468 -3.06 24.11 7.32
C HIS A 468 -3.90 25.35 7.63
N THR A 469 -4.72 25.27 8.67
CA THR A 469 -5.57 26.36 9.13
C THR A 469 -5.23 26.74 10.56
N LYS A 470 -5.14 28.04 10.82
CA LYS A 470 -5.00 28.63 12.16
C LYS A 470 -6.20 29.55 12.43
N THR A 471 -6.88 29.37 13.55
CA THR A 471 -7.95 30.26 14.02
C THR A 471 -7.72 30.68 15.48
N PRO A 472 -8.08 31.92 15.89
CA PRO A 472 -8.07 32.33 17.29
C PRO A 472 -8.98 31.44 18.16
N PRO A 473 -8.71 31.34 19.48
CA PRO A 473 -7.59 31.92 20.21
C PRO A 473 -6.28 31.10 20.12
N SER A 474 -6.28 29.88 19.55
CA SER A 474 -5.08 29.11 19.10
C SER A 474 -5.46 27.75 18.47
N TYR A 475 -6.62 27.61 17.85
CA TYR A 475 -6.98 26.36 17.19
C TYR A 475 -6.12 26.16 15.93
N PHE A 476 -5.45 25.01 15.85
CA PHE A 476 -4.63 24.63 14.72
C PHE A 476 -5.16 23.34 14.10
N HIS A 477 -5.54 23.42 12.83
CA HIS A 477 -5.95 22.30 12.02
C HIS A 477 -4.91 22.04 10.93
N SER A 478 -4.49 20.79 10.75
CA SER A 478 -3.66 20.38 9.63
C SER A 478 -4.18 19.06 9.07
N LEU A 479 -4.50 19.08 7.78
CA LEU A 479 -4.74 17.91 6.97
C LEU A 479 -3.54 17.74 6.04
N LYS A 480 -2.95 16.53 6.02
CA LYS A 480 -1.97 16.12 5.02
C LYS A 480 -2.44 14.82 4.39
N SER A 481 -2.46 14.77 3.06
CA SER A 481 -2.79 13.58 2.28
C SER A 481 -1.64 13.34 1.31
N HIS A 482 -1.23 12.08 1.18
CA HIS A 482 -0.20 11.65 0.23
C HIS A 482 -0.81 10.47 -0.51
N LYS A 483 -1.12 10.66 -1.78
CA LYS A 483 -1.66 9.63 -2.66
C LYS A 483 -0.58 9.19 -3.63
N THR A 484 -0.53 7.89 -3.91
CA THR A 484 0.30 7.32 -4.97
C THR A 484 -0.58 6.47 -5.85
N PHE A 485 -0.62 6.78 -7.14
CA PHE A 485 -1.29 6.00 -8.16
C PHE A 485 -0.23 5.32 -9.02
N SER A 486 -0.33 4.01 -9.22
CA SER A 486 0.62 3.28 -10.07
C SER A 486 -0.11 2.44 -11.11
N ILE A 487 0.48 2.36 -12.30
CA ILE A 487 0.02 1.48 -13.37
C ILE A 487 1.22 0.80 -14.01
N TYR A 488 1.15 -0.53 -14.09
CA TYR A 488 2.00 -1.34 -14.94
C TYR A 488 1.12 -2.02 -15.97
N LEU A 489 1.34 -1.76 -17.25
CA LEU A 489 0.67 -2.40 -18.37
C LEU A 489 1.72 -3.10 -19.23
N TYR A 490 1.49 -4.37 -19.53
CA TYR A 490 2.11 -5.09 -20.62
C TYR A 490 1.01 -5.46 -21.61
N SER A 491 1.14 -5.09 -22.87
CA SER A 491 0.26 -5.55 -23.95
C SER A 491 1.10 -6.17 -25.06
N LYS A 492 0.59 -7.25 -25.64
CA LYS A 492 1.19 -7.95 -26.77
C LYS A 492 0.12 -8.27 -27.81
N TYR A 493 0.40 -7.86 -29.04
CA TYR A 493 -0.38 -8.20 -30.21
C TYR A 493 0.31 -9.34 -30.98
N SER A 494 -0.49 -10.20 -31.62
CA SER A 494 0.00 -11.24 -32.51
C SER A 494 -1.06 -11.56 -33.56
N SER A 495 -0.70 -11.44 -34.84
CA SER A 495 -1.57 -11.73 -35.97
C SER A 495 -1.19 -13.06 -36.64
N GLN A 496 -2.22 -13.79 -37.07
CA GLN A 496 -2.16 -14.93 -37.99
C GLN A 496 -3.23 -14.71 -39.06
N GLU A 497 -3.18 -15.45 -40.17
CA GLU A 497 -3.84 -15.09 -41.45
C GLU A 497 -5.35 -14.75 -41.39
N ASN A 498 -6.10 -15.19 -40.36
CA ASN A 498 -7.49 -14.74 -40.10
C ASN A 498 -7.78 -14.48 -38.60
N SER A 499 -6.77 -14.30 -37.74
CA SER A 499 -6.99 -14.11 -36.29
C SER A 499 -5.95 -13.22 -35.62
N THR A 500 -6.43 -12.29 -34.80
CA THR A 500 -5.61 -11.42 -33.94
C THR A 500 -5.77 -11.84 -32.49
N VAL A 501 -4.64 -12.04 -31.80
CA VAL A 501 -4.60 -12.26 -30.35
C VAL A 501 -4.04 -11.01 -29.69
N LEU A 502 -4.79 -10.47 -28.71
CA LEU A 502 -4.33 -9.44 -27.79
C LEU A 502 -4.19 -10.08 -26.41
N ALA A 503 -2.96 -10.12 -25.88
CA ALA A 503 -2.68 -10.49 -24.50
C ALA A 503 -2.30 -9.24 -23.69
N ALA A 504 -2.82 -9.14 -22.47
CA ALA A 504 -2.57 -8.01 -21.58
C ALA A 504 -2.36 -8.48 -20.13
N ASN A 505 -1.32 -7.96 -19.49
CA ASN A 505 -1.12 -8.01 -18.04
C ASN A 505 -1.16 -6.58 -17.51
N LEU A 506 -1.94 -6.34 -16.47
CA LEU A 506 -2.18 -5.03 -15.90
C LEU A 506 -2.02 -5.11 -14.38
N THR A 507 -1.39 -4.12 -13.77
CA THR A 507 -1.40 -3.92 -12.32
C THR A 507 -1.68 -2.46 -12.03
N LEU A 508 -2.73 -2.21 -11.25
CA LEU A 508 -3.27 -0.90 -10.91
C LEU A 508 -3.21 -0.71 -9.39
N GLY A 509 -2.60 0.38 -8.94
CA GLY A 509 -2.40 0.69 -7.52
C GLY A 509 -2.99 2.03 -7.12
N PHE A 510 -3.69 2.06 -5.99
CA PHE A 510 -4.15 3.26 -5.28
C PHE A 510 -3.71 3.16 -3.81
N ASP A 511 -2.69 3.92 -3.44
CA ASP A 511 -2.22 4.07 -2.06
C ASP A 511 -2.57 5.48 -1.56
N GLU A 512 -3.17 5.62 -0.38
CA GLU A 512 -3.46 6.91 0.26
C GLU A 512 -3.05 6.90 1.73
N LYS A 513 -2.30 7.92 2.16
CA LYS A 513 -1.93 8.16 3.57
C LYS A 513 -2.45 9.54 4.01
N LYS A 514 -3.47 9.57 4.86
CA LYS A 514 -4.04 10.79 5.46
C LYS A 514 -3.62 10.95 6.92
N LYS A 515 -3.16 12.14 7.27
CA LYS A 515 -2.85 12.59 8.65
C LYS A 515 -3.68 13.83 8.96
N LYS A 516 -4.54 13.76 9.98
CA LYS A 516 -5.34 14.87 10.51
C LYS A 516 -4.82 15.23 11.91
N LYS A 517 -4.36 16.47 12.10
CA LYS A 517 -3.95 17.04 13.40
C LYS A 517 -4.92 18.18 13.75
N ASN A 518 -5.56 18.07 14.91
CA ASN A 518 -6.33 19.13 15.55
C ASN A 518 -5.66 19.46 16.87
N LYS A 519 -5.34 20.72 17.14
CA LYS A 519 -5.00 21.23 18.48
C LYS A 519 -5.98 22.34 18.84
N GLY A 520 -6.63 22.22 19.99
CA GLY A 520 -7.45 23.28 20.58
C GLY A 520 -6.99 23.62 21.99
N VAL A 521 -7.69 24.55 22.64
CA VAL A 521 -7.47 24.84 24.07
C VAL A 521 -7.98 23.63 24.87
N GLY A 522 -7.07 22.94 25.56
CA GLY A 522 -7.37 21.80 26.43
C GLY A 522 -7.04 20.41 25.85
N PHE A 523 -7.47 20.11 24.62
CA PHE A 523 -7.27 18.77 24.02
C PHE A 523 -6.89 18.82 22.54
N GLY A 524 -6.00 17.91 22.13
CA GLY A 524 -5.61 17.70 20.73
C GLY A 524 -6.06 16.33 20.24
N SER A 525 -6.60 16.27 19.02
CA SER A 525 -7.01 15.02 18.37
C SER A 525 -6.11 14.75 17.16
N PHE A 526 -5.50 13.57 17.14
CA PHE A 526 -4.75 13.06 15.99
C PHE A 526 -5.47 11.87 15.37
N SER A 527 -5.51 11.79 14.04
CA SER A 527 -6.01 10.65 13.29
C SER A 527 -5.10 10.38 12.11
N LYS A 528 -4.67 9.12 11.95
CA LYS A 528 -3.89 8.64 10.80
C LYS A 528 -4.65 7.48 10.16
N THR A 529 -4.93 7.60 8.87
CA THR A 529 -5.53 6.53 8.06
C THR A 529 -4.63 6.22 6.87
N SER A 530 -4.46 4.94 6.55
CA SER A 530 -3.76 4.47 5.37
C SER A 530 -4.67 3.51 4.60
N LEU A 531 -4.88 3.74 3.32
CA LEU A 531 -5.47 2.79 2.40
C LEU A 531 -4.38 2.34 1.44
N LYS A 532 -4.32 1.04 1.15
CA LYS A 532 -3.60 0.48 0.01
C LYS A 532 -4.56 -0.40 -0.77
N ASN A 533 -4.61 -0.23 -2.09
CA ASN A 533 -5.46 -1.02 -2.97
C ASN A 533 -4.67 -1.39 -4.21
N LEU A 534 -4.39 -2.68 -4.40
CA LEU A 534 -3.59 -3.20 -5.51
C LEU A 534 -4.42 -4.25 -6.26
N GLN A 535 -4.60 -4.04 -7.56
CA GLN A 535 -5.35 -4.93 -8.43
C GLN A 535 -4.44 -5.40 -9.57
N SER A 536 -4.32 -6.71 -9.77
CA SER A 536 -3.51 -7.32 -10.83
C SER A 536 -4.38 -8.22 -11.69
N GLY A 537 -4.43 -7.92 -12.99
CA GLY A 537 -5.16 -8.67 -14.01
C GLY A 537 -4.21 -9.25 -15.06
N GLN A 538 -4.53 -10.44 -15.57
CA GLN A 538 -3.88 -11.02 -16.75
C GLN A 538 -4.91 -11.74 -17.63
N GLY A 539 -4.75 -11.65 -18.94
CA GLY A 539 -5.68 -12.29 -19.85
C GLY A 539 -5.36 -12.08 -21.33
N TYR A 540 -6.08 -12.78 -22.19
CA TYR A 540 -6.03 -12.60 -23.63
C TYR A 540 -7.42 -12.66 -24.26
N ILE A 541 -7.58 -12.01 -25.40
CA ILE A 541 -8.73 -12.14 -26.29
C ILE A 541 -8.28 -12.56 -27.69
N VAL A 542 -9.13 -13.32 -28.36
CA VAL A 542 -8.94 -13.77 -29.75
C VAL A 542 -10.05 -13.17 -30.60
N VAL A 543 -9.66 -12.39 -31.59
CA VAL A 543 -10.57 -11.78 -32.58
C VAL A 543 -10.38 -12.51 -33.91
N GLN A 544 -11.48 -12.99 -34.50
CA GLN A 544 -11.50 -13.62 -35.83
C GLN A 544 -12.51 -12.86 -36.69
N ASN A 545 -12.12 -12.47 -37.90
CA ASN A 545 -12.98 -11.70 -38.83
C ASN A 545 -13.66 -10.48 -38.17
N ASN A 546 -12.91 -9.72 -37.35
CA ASN A 546 -13.38 -8.58 -36.55
C ASN A 546 -14.48 -8.90 -35.51
N VAL A 547 -14.68 -10.18 -35.16
CA VAL A 547 -15.59 -10.64 -34.10
C VAL A 547 -14.78 -11.28 -32.97
N LEU A 548 -15.13 -10.97 -31.71
CA LEU A 548 -14.57 -11.64 -30.54
C LEU A 548 -14.94 -13.14 -30.56
N ALA A 549 -13.95 -13.99 -30.83
CA ALA A 549 -14.12 -15.43 -30.96
C ALA A 549 -13.98 -16.18 -29.63
N GLY A 550 -13.22 -15.61 -28.69
CA GLY A 550 -13.00 -16.17 -27.36
C GLY A 550 -11.92 -15.41 -26.58
N GLY A 551 -11.62 -15.88 -25.37
CA GLY A 551 -10.57 -15.32 -24.53
C GLY A 551 -10.67 -15.83 -23.09
N LEU A 552 -9.68 -15.46 -22.28
CA LEU A 552 -9.64 -15.73 -20.85
C LEU A 552 -9.09 -14.50 -20.13
N GLY A 553 -9.69 -14.14 -18.99
CA GLY A 553 -9.19 -13.11 -18.10
C GLY A 553 -9.24 -13.59 -16.66
N SER A 554 -8.32 -13.08 -15.84
CA SER A 554 -8.21 -13.36 -14.41
C SER A 554 -7.73 -12.12 -13.70
N THR A 555 -8.43 -11.69 -12.65
CA THR A 555 -8.07 -10.52 -11.83
C THR A 555 -8.10 -10.86 -10.35
N GLN A 556 -7.06 -10.41 -9.65
CA GLN A 556 -6.92 -10.48 -8.20
C GLN A 556 -6.81 -9.06 -7.65
N GLN A 557 -7.37 -8.82 -6.45
CA GLN A 557 -7.27 -7.54 -5.77
C GLN A 557 -6.97 -7.72 -4.29
N VAL A 558 -6.10 -6.86 -3.75
CA VAL A 558 -5.70 -6.81 -2.34
C VAL A 558 -5.94 -5.40 -1.83
N SER A 559 -6.79 -5.26 -0.82
CA SER A 559 -7.11 -3.98 -0.18
C SER A 559 -6.82 -4.04 1.32
N LEU A 560 -6.11 -3.03 1.83
CA LEU A 560 -5.71 -2.90 3.23
C LEU A 560 -6.06 -1.50 3.74
N ASP A 561 -6.93 -1.41 4.75
CA ASP A 561 -7.26 -0.15 5.46
C ASP A 561 -6.73 -0.18 6.89
N TRP A 562 -5.83 0.75 7.23
CA TRP A 562 -5.30 0.93 8.57
C TRP A 562 -5.83 2.22 9.18
N LYS A 563 -6.43 2.14 10.36
CA LYS A 563 -6.86 3.32 11.15
C LYS A 563 -6.23 3.28 12.54
N CYS A 564 -5.36 4.25 12.83
CA CYS A 564 -4.93 4.51 14.19
C CYS A 564 -6.02 5.33 14.91
N SER A 565 -6.47 4.85 16.07
CA SER A 565 -7.50 5.48 16.90
C SER A 565 -7.02 6.79 17.52
N SER A 566 -7.96 7.71 17.78
CA SER A 566 -7.68 9.01 18.40
C SER A 566 -7.40 8.84 19.89
N LEU A 567 -6.14 9.06 20.32
CA LEU A 567 -5.83 9.26 21.74
C LEU A 567 -6.41 10.61 22.20
N PHE A 568 -7.32 10.56 23.17
CA PHE A 568 -7.61 11.68 24.06
C PHE A 568 -6.68 11.56 25.28
N VAL A 569 -5.83 12.56 25.51
CA VAL A 569 -4.90 12.59 26.64
C VAL A 569 -5.48 13.49 27.73
N GLN A 570 -6.07 12.88 28.77
CA GLN A 570 -6.49 13.58 29.98
C GLN A 570 -5.27 13.76 30.90
N LEU A 571 -4.90 15.01 31.18
CA LEU A 571 -3.95 15.37 32.24
C LEU A 571 -4.72 16.01 33.39
N GLY A 572 -4.78 15.31 34.53
CA GLY A 572 -5.29 15.87 35.78
C GLY A 572 -4.25 16.78 36.46
N PRO A 573 -4.66 17.82 37.19
CA PRO A 573 -3.74 18.73 37.87
C PRO A 573 -3.10 18.09 39.10
N SER A 574 -1.84 18.45 39.35
CA SER A 574 -1.06 18.00 40.51
C SER A 574 -1.33 18.84 41.76
N SER A 575 -1.37 18.19 42.93
CA SER A 575 -1.28 18.83 44.24
C SER A 575 -0.21 18.15 45.08
N ALA A 576 0.78 18.91 45.56
CA ALA A 576 1.92 18.39 46.32
C ALA A 576 1.61 18.21 47.82
N GLY A 577 2.38 17.33 48.48
CA GLY A 577 2.38 17.16 49.94
C GLY A 577 3.69 16.52 50.42
N LEU A 578 4.35 17.13 51.41
CA LEU A 578 5.64 16.69 51.98
C LEU A 578 5.46 15.57 53.02
N GLY A 579 6.52 14.78 53.26
CA GLY A 579 6.64 13.87 54.41
C GLY A 579 8.09 13.38 54.60
N LEU A 580 8.57 13.30 55.84
CA LEU A 580 10.01 13.16 56.20
C LEU A 580 10.32 11.87 57.02
N HIS A 581 11.63 11.58 57.21
CA HIS A 581 12.23 10.55 58.10
C HIS A 581 12.07 9.06 57.69
N GLY A 582 12.94 8.11 58.09
CA GLY A 582 14.17 8.17 58.91
C GLY A 582 14.77 6.76 59.14
N LEU A 583 16.07 6.66 59.49
CA LEU A 583 16.86 5.42 59.62
C LEU A 583 16.49 4.51 60.82
N LEU A 584 16.76 3.18 60.74
CA LEU A 584 17.76 2.45 61.58
C LEU A 584 17.72 0.88 61.49
N ASP A 585 18.84 0.31 61.06
CA ASP A 585 19.72 -0.74 61.65
C ASP A 585 19.30 -2.17 62.13
N SER A 586 20.13 -3.16 61.68
CA SER A 586 20.63 -4.45 62.26
C SER A 586 19.73 -5.48 63.02
N SER A 587 20.08 -6.78 63.29
CA SER A 587 21.32 -7.59 63.10
C SER A 587 21.09 -9.14 63.19
N LYS A 588 21.99 -9.96 62.57
CA LYS A 588 22.44 -11.34 62.97
C LYS A 588 21.42 -12.53 62.94
N THR A 589 21.76 -13.83 62.77
CA THR A 589 23.03 -14.60 62.79
C THR A 589 23.01 -15.90 61.93
N LYS A 590 24.19 -16.47 61.57
CA LYS A 590 24.43 -17.77 60.87
C LYS A 590 25.04 -18.84 61.81
N PRO A 591 25.12 -20.13 61.39
CA PRO A 591 26.43 -20.85 61.34
C PRO A 591 27.07 -21.25 59.96
N ARG A 592 27.03 -22.54 59.54
CA ARG A 592 28.16 -23.36 58.99
C ARG A 592 27.67 -24.55 58.12
N LEU A 593 28.42 -25.35 57.33
CA LEU A 593 29.82 -25.41 56.77
C LEU A 593 29.76 -26.34 55.51
N ARG A 594 30.08 -25.96 54.25
CA ARG A 594 31.38 -25.77 53.55
C ARG A 594 32.27 -27.02 53.31
N LYS A 595 32.52 -27.32 52.01
CA LYS A 595 33.82 -27.83 51.47
C LYS A 595 34.12 -27.07 50.15
N PHE A 596 35.39 -27.02 49.76
CA PHE A 596 35.92 -26.08 48.74
C PHE A 596 36.13 -26.71 47.35
N SER A 597 36.00 -25.90 46.31
CA SER A 597 36.76 -26.00 45.06
C SER A 597 37.23 -24.59 44.63
N VAL A 598 38.26 -24.51 43.78
CA VAL A 598 39.11 -23.32 43.59
C VAL A 598 38.46 -22.26 42.70
N SER A 599 38.62 -20.99 43.08
CA SER A 599 38.15 -19.81 42.34
C SER A 599 39.15 -19.34 41.28
N CYS A 600 38.66 -19.07 40.07
CA CYS A 600 39.22 -18.03 39.21
C CYS A 600 38.30 -16.78 39.30
N SER A 601 38.85 -15.59 39.11
CA SER A 601 38.23 -14.31 39.50
C SER A 601 36.95 -13.97 38.74
N SER A 602 35.98 -13.39 39.46
CA SER A 602 34.66 -12.98 38.98
C SER A 602 34.67 -11.71 38.11
N SER A 603 33.95 -11.71 36.98
CA SER A 603 32.69 -10.95 36.80
C SER A 603 32.40 -10.61 35.33
N THR A 604 31.47 -11.35 34.71
CA THR A 604 30.64 -10.84 33.61
C THR A 604 29.22 -11.33 33.83
N SER A 605 28.28 -10.40 34.04
CA SER A 605 26.87 -10.74 33.99
C SER A 605 26.45 -10.88 32.52
N ASP A 606 25.52 -11.78 32.19
CA ASP A 606 25.05 -11.97 30.81
C ASP A 606 24.71 -10.64 30.09
N PRO A 607 25.02 -10.48 28.79
CA PRO A 607 24.72 -9.26 28.05
C PRO A 607 23.22 -8.91 28.09
N LEU A 608 22.93 -7.61 27.93
CA LEU A 608 21.56 -7.08 28.03
C LEU A 608 20.56 -7.80 27.10
N LEU A 609 21.01 -8.12 25.88
CA LEU A 609 20.21 -8.85 24.89
C LEU A 609 19.86 -10.27 25.34
N VAL A 610 20.80 -11.00 25.95
CA VAL A 610 20.57 -12.37 26.44
C VAL A 610 19.53 -12.39 27.56
N LYS A 611 19.65 -11.45 28.52
CA LYS A 611 18.68 -11.25 29.59
C LYS A 611 17.29 -10.94 29.04
N ALA A 612 17.17 -9.99 28.11
CA ALA A 612 15.89 -9.67 27.49
C ALA A 612 15.32 -10.84 26.67
N ALA A 613 16.16 -11.65 26.01
CA ALA A 613 15.72 -12.83 25.27
C ALA A 613 15.06 -13.86 26.21
N ARG A 614 15.70 -14.16 27.36
CA ARG A 614 15.14 -15.02 28.42
C ARG A 614 13.94 -14.42 29.17
N GLY A 615 13.59 -13.16 28.89
CA GLY A 615 12.51 -12.46 29.59
C GLY A 615 12.88 -12.00 31.00
N ASP A 616 14.16 -11.85 31.30
CA ASP A 616 14.63 -11.27 32.56
C ASP A 616 14.28 -9.77 32.64
N PRO A 617 14.12 -9.21 33.85
CA PRO A 617 14.01 -7.76 34.02
C PRO A 617 15.28 -7.04 33.55
N VAL A 618 15.10 -6.05 32.69
CA VAL A 618 16.17 -5.19 32.15
C VAL A 618 15.80 -3.72 32.34
N SER A 619 16.79 -2.81 32.36
CA SER A 619 16.55 -1.38 32.59
C SER A 619 16.11 -0.59 31.35
N ARG A 620 16.32 -1.16 30.15
CA ARG A 620 15.94 -0.61 28.84
C ARG A 620 15.81 -1.75 27.82
N PRO A 621 15.16 -1.57 26.66
CA PRO A 621 15.28 -2.53 25.57
C PRO A 621 16.73 -2.60 25.08
N PRO A 622 17.33 -3.80 24.93
CA PRO A 622 18.49 -3.99 24.08
C PRO A 622 18.11 -3.83 22.60
N ALA A 623 19.02 -3.30 21.79
CA ALA A 623 18.79 -3.05 20.38
C ALA A 623 19.91 -3.60 19.47
N TRP A 624 19.51 -4.17 18.34
CA TRP A 624 20.38 -4.55 17.21
C TRP A 624 19.58 -4.46 15.90
N MET A 625 20.22 -4.58 14.73
CA MET A 625 19.51 -4.58 13.45
C MET A 625 19.85 -5.81 12.59
N MET A 626 18.81 -6.45 12.04
CA MET A 626 19.01 -7.39 10.94
C MET A 626 19.73 -6.69 9.77
N ARG A 627 20.75 -7.32 9.18
CA ARG A 627 21.64 -6.71 8.16
C ARG A 627 22.36 -5.43 8.63
N GLN A 628 22.66 -5.30 9.93
CA GLN A 628 23.46 -4.19 10.47
C GLN A 628 24.83 -4.06 9.80
N ALA A 629 25.49 -5.15 9.43
CA ALA A 629 26.63 -5.14 8.54
C ALA A 629 26.13 -5.34 7.09
N GLY A 630 26.27 -4.32 6.24
CA GLY A 630 25.73 -4.41 4.88
C GLY A 630 25.84 -3.14 4.04
N ARG A 631 25.30 -3.23 2.81
CA ARG A 631 25.46 -2.27 1.69
C ARG A 631 25.09 -0.81 1.97
N TYR A 632 24.43 -0.48 3.09
CA TYR A 632 24.18 0.90 3.48
C TYR A 632 25.44 1.57 4.08
N MET A 633 26.35 0.80 4.69
CA MET A 633 27.62 1.31 5.24
C MET A 633 28.67 1.52 4.15
N ALA A 634 29.39 2.64 4.22
CA ALA A 634 30.53 2.92 3.35
C ALA A 634 31.70 1.94 3.55
N GLY A 635 31.96 1.50 4.79
CA GLY A 635 32.99 0.49 5.10
C GLY A 635 32.73 -0.83 4.38
N TYR A 636 31.50 -1.35 4.48
CA TYR A 636 31.08 -2.57 3.79
C TYR A 636 31.23 -2.45 2.27
N ARG A 637 30.86 -1.31 1.67
CA ARG A 637 30.98 -1.12 0.21
C ARG A 637 32.44 -1.17 -0.25
N LYS A 638 33.36 -0.54 0.47
CA LYS A 638 34.81 -0.60 0.17
C LYS A 638 35.35 -2.05 0.23
N LEU A 639 34.93 -2.83 1.22
CA LEU A 639 35.31 -4.25 1.28
C LEU A 639 34.65 -5.08 0.17
N ALA A 640 33.41 -4.78 -0.21
CA ALA A 640 32.74 -5.44 -1.33
C ALA A 640 33.36 -5.07 -2.70
N GLU A 641 33.94 -3.87 -2.84
CA GLU A 641 34.70 -3.47 -4.04
C GLU A 641 36.07 -4.17 -4.10
N LYS A 642 36.73 -4.35 -2.95
CA LYS A 642 38.04 -5.03 -2.84
C LYS A 642 37.94 -6.55 -2.96
N TYR A 643 36.89 -7.14 -2.42
CA TYR A 643 36.60 -8.57 -2.38
C TYR A 643 35.21 -8.81 -2.98
N PRO A 644 35.06 -8.83 -4.32
CA PRO A 644 33.75 -8.85 -4.96
C PRO A 644 32.93 -10.09 -4.59
N SER A 645 33.57 -11.26 -4.54
CA SER A 645 32.92 -12.51 -4.14
C SER A 645 32.25 -12.39 -2.77
N PHE A 646 30.95 -12.68 -2.71
CA PHE A 646 30.25 -12.75 -1.43
C PHE A 646 30.82 -13.90 -0.58
N ARG A 647 31.04 -15.07 -1.20
CA ARG A 647 31.56 -16.26 -0.52
C ARG A 647 32.93 -15.99 0.12
N GLU A 648 33.84 -15.32 -0.60
CA GLU A 648 35.13 -14.90 -0.05
C GLU A 648 34.96 -14.06 1.24
N ARG A 649 34.04 -13.08 1.22
CA ARG A 649 33.75 -12.25 2.40
C ARG A 649 33.00 -12.96 3.53
N SER A 650 32.24 -14.02 3.23
CA SER A 650 31.46 -14.77 4.22
C SER A 650 32.11 -16.08 4.69
N GLU A 651 33.26 -16.44 4.12
CA GLU A 651 34.02 -17.67 4.40
C GLU A 651 35.51 -17.41 4.76
N THR A 652 35.98 -16.15 4.70
CA THR A 652 37.31 -15.75 5.19
C THR A 652 37.22 -15.16 6.59
N THR A 653 37.85 -15.78 7.58
CA THR A 653 37.78 -15.40 9.01
C THR A 653 37.96 -13.91 9.28
N ASP A 654 39.01 -13.30 8.72
CA ASP A 654 39.34 -11.88 8.95
C ASP A 654 38.27 -10.94 8.37
N LEU A 655 37.77 -11.25 7.16
CA LEU A 655 36.72 -10.45 6.51
C LEU A 655 35.38 -10.59 7.23
N ILE A 656 35.05 -11.79 7.73
CA ILE A 656 33.87 -12.02 8.56
C ILE A 656 33.96 -11.17 9.83
N VAL A 657 35.10 -11.19 10.53
CA VAL A 657 35.31 -10.41 11.75
C VAL A 657 35.23 -8.92 11.47
N GLU A 658 35.99 -8.40 10.50
CA GLU A 658 35.99 -6.99 10.12
C GLU A 658 34.58 -6.50 9.75
N ILE A 659 33.87 -7.22 8.88
CA ILE A 659 32.51 -6.84 8.46
C ILE A 659 31.52 -6.91 9.64
N SER A 660 31.64 -7.90 10.52
CA SER A 660 30.75 -8.03 11.70
C SER A 660 30.97 -6.93 12.74
N LEU A 661 32.21 -6.43 12.85
CA LEU A 661 32.57 -5.38 13.82
C LEU A 661 32.30 -3.95 13.32
N GLN A 662 32.17 -3.70 12.01
CA GLN A 662 31.84 -2.36 11.49
C GLN A 662 30.64 -1.68 12.20
N PRO A 663 29.48 -2.35 12.43
CA PRO A 663 28.35 -1.74 13.15
C PRO A 663 28.58 -1.70 14.66
N TRP A 664 29.44 -2.57 15.20
CA TRP A 664 29.88 -2.57 16.60
C TRP A 664 30.66 -1.29 16.89
N GLU A 665 31.71 -1.04 16.13
CA GLU A 665 32.55 0.17 16.21
C GLU A 665 31.74 1.45 15.97
N ALA A 666 30.91 1.47 14.92
CA ALA A 666 30.16 2.66 14.54
C ALA A 666 29.02 3.00 15.52
N PHE A 667 28.28 2.01 16.01
CA PHE A 667 27.00 2.25 16.69
C PHE A 667 26.83 1.55 18.04
N HIS A 668 27.74 0.66 18.45
CA HIS A 668 27.69 -0.07 19.73
C HIS A 668 26.28 -0.66 20.06
N PRO A 669 25.69 -1.50 19.16
CA PRO A 669 24.46 -2.24 19.43
C PRO A 669 24.64 -3.25 20.58
N ASP A 670 23.53 -3.63 21.21
CA ASP A 670 23.52 -4.68 22.25
C ASP A 670 23.67 -6.11 21.68
N GLY A 671 23.64 -6.24 20.36
CA GLY A 671 23.82 -7.48 19.61
C GLY A 671 24.71 -7.31 18.40
N VAL A 672 25.68 -8.22 18.24
CA VAL A 672 26.61 -8.28 17.09
C VAL A 672 26.41 -9.61 16.40
N ILE A 673 25.67 -9.60 15.28
CA ILE A 673 25.46 -10.80 14.46
C ILE A 673 26.68 -11.07 13.58
N ILE A 674 27.12 -12.33 13.53
CA ILE A 674 28.18 -12.74 12.61
C ILE A 674 27.78 -12.51 11.14
N PHE A 675 28.71 -12.03 10.33
CA PHE A 675 28.53 -11.91 8.88
C PHE A 675 28.74 -13.28 8.21
N SER A 676 27.65 -13.90 7.77
CA SER A 676 27.67 -15.10 6.93
C SER A 676 26.41 -15.16 6.05
N ASP A 677 26.18 -16.25 5.34
CA ASP A 677 24.88 -16.56 4.71
C ASP A 677 24.15 -17.72 5.43
N ILE A 678 22.84 -17.84 5.23
CA ILE A 678 22.09 -19.02 5.71
C ILE A 678 22.46 -20.30 4.94
N LEU A 679 23.02 -20.16 3.74
CA LEU A 679 23.43 -21.26 2.87
C LEU A 679 24.88 -21.71 3.07
N THR A 680 25.69 -20.98 3.86
CA THR A 680 27.08 -21.37 4.20
C THR A 680 27.27 -22.85 4.57
N PRO A 681 26.39 -23.51 5.36
CA PRO A 681 26.59 -24.94 5.70
C PRO A 681 26.25 -25.93 4.57
N LEU A 682 25.64 -25.52 3.44
CA LEU A 682 25.24 -26.44 2.37
C LEU A 682 26.39 -27.37 1.89
N PRO A 683 27.62 -26.88 1.59
CA PRO A 683 28.72 -27.74 1.11
C PRO A 683 29.31 -28.62 2.22
N ALA A 684 29.02 -28.31 3.49
CA ALA A 684 29.43 -29.10 4.64
C ALA A 684 28.58 -30.37 4.81
N PHE A 685 27.38 -30.45 4.22
CA PHE A 685 26.55 -31.66 4.20
C PHE A 685 26.21 -32.17 2.79
N GLY A 686 26.99 -31.77 1.77
CA GLY A 686 26.95 -32.39 0.44
C GLY A 686 26.14 -31.66 -0.64
N VAL A 687 25.78 -30.40 -0.43
CA VAL A 687 25.11 -29.56 -1.45
C VAL A 687 26.01 -28.38 -1.86
N PRO A 688 26.67 -28.43 -3.03
CA PRO A 688 27.40 -27.29 -3.56
C PRO A 688 26.45 -26.13 -3.93
N PHE A 689 26.86 -24.90 -3.61
CA PHE A 689 26.19 -23.68 -4.05
C PHE A 689 27.22 -22.60 -4.40
N ASP A 690 26.79 -21.61 -5.16
CA ASP A 690 27.54 -20.39 -5.42
C ASP A 690 26.63 -19.16 -5.33
N ILE A 691 27.18 -17.96 -5.33
CA ILE A 691 26.43 -16.69 -5.30
C ILE A 691 26.83 -15.85 -6.51
N GLU A 692 25.93 -15.73 -7.48
CA GLU A 692 26.11 -14.89 -8.66
C GLU A 692 25.56 -13.47 -8.44
N ASP A 693 26.25 -12.45 -8.96
CA ASP A 693 25.91 -11.03 -8.77
C ASP A 693 24.46 -10.67 -9.13
N VAL A 694 23.91 -11.33 -10.16
CA VAL A 694 22.58 -11.01 -10.72
C VAL A 694 21.49 -11.97 -10.21
N ARG A 695 21.80 -13.27 -10.08
CA ARG A 695 20.83 -14.31 -9.69
C ARG A 695 20.77 -14.55 -8.18
N GLY A 696 21.77 -14.09 -7.43
CA GLY A 696 21.94 -14.44 -6.02
C GLY A 696 22.43 -15.89 -5.88
N PRO A 697 22.02 -16.62 -4.82
CA PRO A 697 22.46 -17.99 -4.63
C PRO A 697 21.91 -18.94 -5.71
N VAL A 698 22.79 -19.79 -6.24
CA VAL A 698 22.53 -20.79 -7.26
C VAL A 698 23.00 -22.17 -6.76
N ILE A 699 22.11 -23.15 -6.82
CA ILE A 699 22.39 -24.56 -6.49
C ILE A 699 22.28 -25.36 -7.78
N GLN A 700 23.41 -25.87 -8.27
CA GLN A 700 23.53 -26.46 -9.60
C GLN A 700 22.81 -27.81 -9.76
N SER A 701 22.57 -28.52 -8.65
CA SER A 701 21.92 -29.84 -8.64
C SER A 701 20.77 -29.86 -7.62
N PRO A 702 19.56 -29.39 -8.00
CA PRO A 702 18.42 -29.35 -7.09
C PRO A 702 17.94 -30.75 -6.68
N ILE A 703 17.75 -30.98 -5.38
CA ILE A 703 17.34 -32.28 -4.85
C ILE A 703 15.82 -32.42 -4.94
N THR A 704 15.34 -33.24 -5.89
CA THR A 704 13.91 -33.48 -6.14
C THR A 704 13.51 -34.97 -6.15
N SER A 705 14.46 -35.87 -5.93
CA SER A 705 14.30 -37.33 -6.00
C SER A 705 15.10 -38.05 -4.91
N GLU A 706 14.81 -39.34 -4.69
CA GLU A 706 15.57 -40.19 -3.75
C GLU A 706 17.05 -40.31 -4.12
N GLU A 707 17.41 -40.29 -5.41
CA GLU A 707 18.80 -40.30 -5.84
C GLU A 707 19.55 -39.05 -5.38
N GLY A 708 18.91 -37.88 -5.45
CA GLY A 708 19.48 -36.62 -4.97
C GLY A 708 19.70 -36.60 -3.45
N LEU A 709 18.95 -37.39 -2.66
CA LEU A 709 19.20 -37.50 -1.22
C LEU A 709 20.52 -38.22 -0.91
N LYS A 710 21.05 -39.05 -1.81
CA LYS A 710 22.30 -39.80 -1.58
C LYS A 710 23.55 -38.94 -1.58
N THR A 711 23.48 -37.69 -2.05
CA THR A 711 24.61 -36.75 -1.95
C THR A 711 24.74 -36.16 -0.54
N LEU A 712 23.70 -36.27 0.28
CA LEU A 712 23.66 -35.73 1.64
C LEU A 712 24.48 -36.59 2.60
N HIS A 713 25.27 -35.95 3.45
CA HIS A 713 26.11 -36.61 4.45
C HIS A 713 26.11 -35.80 5.76
N PRO A 714 26.47 -36.41 6.92
CA PRO A 714 26.61 -35.68 8.18
C PRO A 714 27.49 -34.43 8.02
N ILE A 715 27.17 -33.37 8.75
CA ILE A 715 27.82 -32.07 8.59
C ILE A 715 29.31 -32.12 8.95
N ASP A 716 30.15 -31.72 8.01
CA ASP A 716 31.60 -31.67 8.11
C ASP A 716 32.05 -30.30 8.64
N PHE A 717 32.38 -30.25 9.93
CA PHE A 717 32.78 -29.02 10.61
C PHE A 717 34.14 -28.47 10.21
N GLU A 718 35.03 -29.26 9.59
CA GLU A 718 36.32 -28.75 9.11
C GLU A 718 36.13 -27.76 7.96
N LYS A 719 35.09 -27.95 7.13
CA LYS A 719 34.66 -26.97 6.12
C LYS A 719 34.02 -25.70 6.71
N LEU A 720 33.83 -25.63 8.03
CA LEU A 720 33.19 -24.50 8.73
C LEU A 720 34.10 -23.91 9.82
N HIS A 721 35.40 -24.23 9.83
CA HIS A 721 36.37 -23.74 10.82
C HIS A 721 36.41 -22.21 10.91
N PHE A 722 36.24 -21.49 9.79
CA PHE A 722 36.20 -20.02 9.77
C PHE A 722 35.06 -19.47 10.63
N VAL A 723 33.88 -20.12 10.66
CA VAL A 723 32.75 -19.71 11.51
C VAL A 723 33.12 -19.84 12.99
N ARG A 724 33.83 -20.91 13.35
CA ARG A 724 34.29 -21.14 14.73
C ARG A 724 35.29 -20.09 15.17
N GLU A 725 36.31 -19.82 14.37
CA GLU A 725 37.33 -18.82 14.73
C GLU A 725 36.76 -17.40 14.72
N SER A 726 35.92 -17.03 13.75
CA SER A 726 35.23 -15.74 13.76
C SER A 726 34.33 -15.56 14.98
N LEU A 727 33.54 -16.57 15.39
CA LEU A 727 32.71 -16.46 16.61
C LEU A 727 33.55 -16.30 17.88
N LYS A 728 34.70 -16.99 17.99
CA LYS A 728 35.62 -16.83 19.12
C LYS A 728 36.20 -15.42 19.16
N ILE A 729 36.67 -14.90 18.03
CA ILE A 729 37.25 -13.55 17.93
C ILE A 729 36.19 -12.50 18.26
N LEU A 730 35.01 -12.57 17.64
CA LEU A 730 33.89 -11.67 17.95
C LEU A 730 33.50 -11.70 19.43
N ARG A 731 33.54 -12.88 20.06
CA ARG A 731 33.25 -13.05 21.49
C ARG A 731 34.31 -12.42 22.40
N GLN A 732 35.55 -12.31 21.95
CA GLN A 732 36.63 -11.59 22.64
C GLN A 732 36.48 -10.07 22.44
N GLU A 733 36.29 -9.62 21.20
CA GLU A 733 36.23 -8.20 20.81
C GLU A 733 35.05 -7.44 21.42
N VAL A 734 33.84 -8.02 21.46
CA VAL A 734 32.68 -7.36 22.10
C VAL A 734 32.68 -7.51 23.63
N GLY A 735 33.50 -8.41 24.16
CA GLY A 735 33.61 -8.75 25.58
C GLY A 735 32.26 -8.98 26.26
N GLY A 736 32.04 -8.34 27.41
CA GLY A 736 30.78 -8.36 28.14
C GLY A 736 29.76 -7.27 27.72
N HIS A 737 30.05 -6.50 26.68
CA HIS A 737 29.27 -5.29 26.35
C HIS A 737 28.10 -5.56 25.40
N ALA A 738 28.21 -6.57 24.52
CA ALA A 738 27.14 -6.97 23.60
C ALA A 738 27.05 -8.49 23.46
N ALA A 739 25.90 -8.99 23.00
CA ALA A 739 25.72 -10.38 22.67
C ALA A 739 26.19 -10.67 21.24
N VAL A 740 27.22 -11.50 21.06
CA VAL A 740 27.48 -12.16 19.77
C VAL A 740 26.29 -13.06 19.42
N LEU A 741 25.69 -12.82 18.26
CA LEU A 741 24.54 -13.56 17.73
C LEU A 741 25.01 -14.50 16.62
N GLY A 742 24.74 -15.79 16.78
CA GLY A 742 24.80 -16.75 15.69
C GLY A 742 23.46 -16.84 14.97
N PHE A 743 23.42 -17.48 13.81
CA PHE A 743 22.17 -17.68 13.08
C PHE A 743 22.23 -18.87 12.11
N VAL A 744 21.05 -19.35 11.72
CA VAL A 744 20.86 -20.41 10.73
C VAL A 744 19.58 -20.14 9.91
N GLY A 745 19.48 -20.72 8.71
CA GLY A 745 18.19 -20.86 8.04
C GLY A 745 17.40 -22.04 8.62
N ALA A 746 16.07 -21.94 8.67
CA ALA A 746 15.23 -23.05 9.09
C ALA A 746 15.16 -24.17 8.04
N PRO A 747 14.90 -25.45 8.41
CA PRO A 747 14.86 -26.57 7.47
C PRO A 747 13.97 -26.34 6.25
N TRP A 748 12.76 -25.78 6.41
CA TRP A 748 11.88 -25.42 5.29
C TRP A 748 12.50 -24.40 4.34
N THR A 749 13.07 -23.32 4.89
CA THR A 749 13.72 -22.26 4.12
C THR A 749 14.96 -22.77 3.39
N ILE A 750 15.77 -23.64 4.00
CA ILE A 750 16.94 -24.26 3.36
C ILE A 750 16.53 -25.27 2.28
N ALA A 751 15.56 -26.15 2.57
CA ALA A 751 14.99 -27.07 1.59
C ALA A 751 14.42 -26.32 0.37
N THR A 752 13.81 -25.16 0.57
CA THR A 752 13.29 -24.31 -0.51
C THR A 752 14.41 -23.94 -1.49
N TYR A 753 15.56 -23.47 -1.00
CA TYR A 753 16.71 -23.17 -1.87
C TYR A 753 17.19 -24.43 -2.61
N ILE A 754 17.37 -25.54 -1.89
CA ILE A 754 17.85 -26.81 -2.45
C ILE A 754 16.93 -27.36 -3.55
N VAL A 755 15.61 -27.28 -3.36
CA VAL A 755 14.61 -27.83 -4.31
C VAL A 755 14.39 -26.90 -5.50
N GLU A 756 14.43 -25.58 -5.29
CA GLU A 756 14.16 -24.59 -6.34
C GLU A 756 15.43 -24.19 -7.13
N GLY A 757 16.61 -24.59 -6.65
CA GLY A 757 17.91 -24.26 -7.27
C GLY A 757 18.40 -22.84 -7.00
N GLY A 758 17.70 -22.05 -6.17
CA GLY A 758 18.03 -20.65 -5.91
C GLY A 758 16.86 -19.85 -5.34
N THR A 759 16.89 -18.53 -5.51
CA THR A 759 15.82 -17.63 -5.03
C THR A 759 14.58 -17.73 -5.93
N THR A 760 13.40 -17.97 -5.33
CA THR A 760 12.10 -17.99 -6.03
C THR A 760 11.06 -17.09 -5.35
N ARG A 761 9.98 -16.77 -6.08
CA ARG A 761 8.80 -16.04 -5.57
C ARG A 761 7.51 -16.89 -5.58
N THR A 762 7.54 -18.08 -6.18
CA THR A 762 6.35 -18.92 -6.35
C THR A 762 6.42 -20.21 -5.52
N TYR A 763 7.62 -20.68 -5.19
CA TYR A 763 7.87 -21.89 -4.38
C TYR A 763 7.19 -23.14 -4.98
N THR A 764 7.04 -23.15 -6.31
CA THR A 764 6.19 -24.10 -7.03
C THR A 764 6.72 -25.53 -6.94
N ASN A 765 8.04 -25.72 -7.00
CA ASN A 765 8.65 -27.05 -7.00
C ASN A 765 8.56 -27.68 -5.60
N ILE A 766 8.92 -26.94 -4.55
CA ILE A 766 8.86 -27.48 -3.19
C ILE A 766 7.43 -27.68 -2.71
N LYS A 767 6.50 -26.75 -2.99
CA LYS A 767 5.08 -26.93 -2.66
C LYS A 767 4.44 -28.07 -3.44
N ARG A 768 4.86 -28.31 -4.69
CA ARG A 768 4.47 -29.51 -5.45
C ARG A 768 4.97 -30.78 -4.77
N MET A 769 6.23 -30.83 -4.32
CA MET A 769 6.79 -31.98 -3.61
C MET A 769 6.05 -32.33 -2.31
N CYS A 770 5.44 -31.38 -1.62
CA CYS A 770 4.54 -31.65 -0.48
C CYS A 770 3.40 -32.62 -0.83
N HIS A 771 2.98 -32.67 -2.11
CA HIS A 771 1.90 -33.53 -2.60
C HIS A 771 2.39 -34.69 -3.46
N THR A 772 3.39 -34.47 -4.33
CA THR A 772 3.87 -35.50 -5.29
C THR A 772 4.94 -36.42 -4.72
N SER A 773 5.81 -35.90 -3.84
CA SER A 773 7.01 -36.58 -3.36
C SER A 773 7.22 -36.38 -1.84
N PRO A 774 6.17 -36.55 -0.99
CA PRO A 774 6.25 -36.16 0.41
C PRO A 774 7.30 -36.95 1.21
N HIS A 775 7.61 -38.19 0.83
CA HIS A 775 8.66 -38.99 1.46
C HIS A 775 10.06 -38.39 1.22
N VAL A 776 10.37 -38.00 -0.02
CA VAL A 776 11.64 -37.32 -0.37
C VAL A 776 11.78 -36.02 0.41
N LEU A 777 10.73 -35.20 0.45
CA LEU A 777 10.76 -33.91 1.14
C LEU A 777 10.89 -34.07 2.66
N ARG A 778 10.22 -35.06 3.27
CA ARG A 778 10.38 -35.36 4.71
C ARG A 778 11.80 -35.85 5.05
N ALA A 779 12.41 -36.67 4.18
CA ALA A 779 13.78 -37.13 4.36
C ALA A 779 14.79 -35.97 4.25
N LEU A 780 14.64 -35.09 3.26
CA LEU A 780 15.43 -33.86 3.12
C LEU A 780 15.30 -32.97 4.37
N LEU A 781 14.07 -32.68 4.80
CA LEU A 781 13.81 -31.83 5.96
C LEU A 781 14.36 -32.44 7.26
N SER A 782 14.25 -33.75 7.46
CA SER A 782 14.82 -34.45 8.62
C SER A 782 16.36 -34.39 8.62
N HIS A 783 17.01 -34.62 7.47
CA HIS A 783 18.46 -34.48 7.35
C HIS A 783 18.93 -33.05 7.67
N LEU A 784 18.26 -32.05 7.08
CA LEU A 784 18.54 -30.64 7.34
C LEU A 784 18.33 -30.29 8.82
N THR A 785 17.30 -30.85 9.47
CA THR A 785 17.01 -30.63 10.90
C THR A 785 18.16 -31.10 11.78
N GLN A 786 18.72 -32.28 11.51
CA GLN A 786 19.89 -32.78 12.23
C GLN A 786 21.13 -31.91 11.97
N ALA A 787 21.45 -31.64 10.69
CA ALA A 787 22.62 -30.85 10.32
C ALA A 787 22.57 -29.42 10.89
N ILE A 788 21.40 -28.77 10.84
CA ILE A 788 21.18 -27.44 11.41
C ILE A 788 21.26 -27.48 12.94
N SER A 789 20.71 -28.50 13.60
CA SER A 789 20.81 -28.65 15.07
C SER A 789 22.26 -28.76 15.54
N ASP A 790 23.06 -29.61 14.89
CA ASP A 790 24.47 -29.75 15.23
C ASP A 790 25.29 -28.50 14.85
N TYR A 791 24.93 -27.79 13.79
CA TYR A 791 25.54 -26.50 13.44
C TYR A 791 25.23 -25.38 14.45
N ILE A 792 24.02 -25.35 15.01
CA ILE A 792 23.68 -24.43 16.10
C ILE A 792 24.55 -24.72 17.33
N VAL A 793 24.68 -25.99 17.74
CA VAL A 793 25.54 -26.39 18.86
C VAL A 793 26.99 -25.95 18.61
N PHE A 794 27.51 -26.21 17.41
CA PHE A 794 28.83 -25.76 16.99
C PHE A 794 29.01 -24.24 17.09
N GLN A 795 28.02 -23.43 16.70
CA GLN A 795 28.08 -21.96 16.86
C GLN A 795 28.07 -21.54 18.33
N VAL A 796 27.25 -22.18 19.18
CA VAL A 796 27.20 -21.91 20.63
C VAL A 796 28.53 -22.24 21.30
N GLU A 797 29.07 -23.42 21.06
CA GLU A 797 30.39 -23.85 21.55
C GLU A 797 31.53 -22.94 21.06
N SER A 798 31.36 -22.32 19.90
CA SER A 798 32.32 -21.36 19.33
C SER A 798 32.17 -19.93 19.86
N GLY A 799 31.14 -19.62 20.64
CA GLY A 799 31.00 -18.33 21.33
C GLY A 799 29.72 -17.54 21.05
N ALA A 800 28.76 -18.06 20.26
CA ALA A 800 27.45 -17.42 20.10
C ALA A 800 26.67 -17.42 21.43
N HIS A 801 26.13 -16.26 21.83
CA HIS A 801 25.31 -16.13 23.05
C HIS A 801 23.85 -16.50 22.81
N CYS A 802 23.35 -16.24 21.60
CA CYS A 802 21.96 -16.32 21.20
C CYS A 802 21.93 -16.68 19.71
N ILE A 803 20.91 -17.42 19.28
CA ILE A 803 20.82 -17.98 17.92
C ILE A 803 19.52 -17.55 17.28
N GLN A 804 19.59 -16.94 16.09
CA GLN A 804 18.40 -16.66 15.29
C GLN A 804 18.18 -17.70 14.20
N ILE A 805 17.01 -18.33 14.24
CA ILE A 805 16.50 -19.24 13.21
C ILE A 805 15.66 -18.39 12.23
N PHE A 806 16.17 -18.26 11.00
CA PHE A 806 15.48 -17.57 9.91
C PHE A 806 14.65 -18.56 9.09
N ASP A 807 13.34 -18.59 9.33
CA ASP A 807 12.39 -19.23 8.41
C ASP A 807 11.78 -18.17 7.47
N SER A 808 12.65 -17.52 6.69
CA SER A 808 12.33 -16.41 5.78
C SER A 808 11.24 -16.72 4.76
N TRP A 809 11.09 -17.99 4.37
CA TRP A 809 10.05 -18.47 3.46
C TRP A 809 8.87 -19.17 4.18
N GLY A 810 8.87 -19.21 5.52
CA GLY A 810 7.80 -19.83 6.33
C GLY A 810 6.45 -19.13 6.16
N GLY A 811 6.43 -17.80 6.08
CA GLY A 811 5.20 -17.01 5.85
C GLY A 811 4.64 -17.12 4.43
N GLN A 812 5.27 -17.91 3.56
CA GLN A 812 4.75 -18.26 2.24
C GLN A 812 3.92 -19.56 2.27
N LEU A 813 3.89 -20.27 3.40
CA LEU A 813 3.03 -21.42 3.63
C LEU A 813 1.66 -20.99 4.18
N THR A 814 0.62 -21.76 3.87
CA THR A 814 -0.63 -21.66 4.63
C THR A 814 -0.38 -22.15 6.07
N PRO A 815 -1.20 -21.75 7.06
CA PRO A 815 -1.00 -22.19 8.45
C PRO A 815 -1.00 -23.70 8.61
N ASP A 816 -1.80 -24.43 7.82
CA ASP A 816 -1.80 -25.90 7.77
C ASP A 816 -0.51 -26.48 7.19
N MET A 817 -0.01 -25.95 6.06
CA MET A 817 1.25 -26.42 5.50
C MET A 817 2.43 -26.13 6.44
N TRP A 818 2.42 -25.00 7.15
CA TRP A 818 3.48 -24.65 8.09
C TRP A 818 3.57 -25.62 9.28
N GLU A 819 2.43 -26.06 9.83
CA GLU A 819 2.36 -27.10 10.87
C GLU A 819 2.90 -28.46 10.40
N HIS A 820 2.79 -28.77 9.10
CA HIS A 820 3.22 -30.08 8.55
C HIS A 820 4.66 -30.11 7.99
N TRP A 821 5.18 -28.96 7.53
CA TRP A 821 6.39 -28.88 6.71
C TRP A 821 7.49 -27.95 7.25
N SER A 822 7.23 -27.12 8.27
CA SER A 822 8.27 -26.30 8.92
C SER A 822 8.30 -26.49 10.43
N LYS A 823 7.14 -26.31 11.11
CA LYS A 823 7.05 -26.31 12.57
C LYS A 823 7.64 -27.55 13.27
N PRO A 824 7.38 -28.81 12.86
CA PRO A 824 7.85 -29.97 13.61
C PRO A 824 9.38 -30.08 13.62
N TYR A 825 10.00 -29.61 12.53
CA TYR A 825 11.44 -29.55 12.34
C TYR A 825 12.07 -28.42 13.17
N ILE A 826 11.38 -27.29 13.34
CA ILE A 826 11.79 -26.24 14.28
C ILE A 826 11.65 -26.71 15.74
N GLU A 827 10.55 -27.39 16.08
CA GLU A 827 10.35 -28.02 17.41
C GLU A 827 11.45 -29.06 17.73
N GLU A 828 11.90 -29.82 16.74
CA GLU A 828 13.00 -30.78 16.88
C GLU A 828 14.38 -30.12 17.07
N ILE A 829 14.65 -29.03 16.33
CA ILE A 829 15.82 -28.17 16.61
C ILE A 829 15.76 -27.68 18.05
N VAL A 830 14.65 -27.03 18.46
CA VAL A 830 14.49 -26.48 19.81
C VAL A 830 14.73 -27.55 20.87
N ARG A 831 14.11 -28.72 20.74
CA ARG A 831 14.28 -29.86 21.66
C ARG A 831 15.75 -30.31 21.76
N THR A 832 16.44 -30.39 20.63
CA THR A 832 17.86 -30.78 20.57
C THR A 832 18.75 -29.74 21.26
N ILE A 833 18.49 -28.45 21.04
CA ILE A 833 19.26 -27.37 21.69
C ILE A 833 18.94 -27.28 23.18
N ARG A 834 17.69 -27.47 23.63
CA ARG A 834 17.38 -27.53 25.07
C ARG A 834 18.14 -28.66 25.79
N ASN A 835 18.37 -29.78 25.10
CA ASN A 835 19.12 -30.90 25.67
C ASN A 835 20.64 -30.67 25.69
N LYS A 836 21.21 -30.02 24.67
CA LYS A 836 22.67 -29.81 24.53
C LYS A 836 23.17 -28.47 25.09
N CYS A 837 22.39 -27.40 24.94
CA CYS A 837 22.73 -26.01 25.28
C CYS A 837 21.51 -25.28 25.91
N PRO A 838 21.00 -25.72 27.08
CA PRO A 838 19.73 -25.25 27.65
C PRO A 838 19.62 -23.73 27.83
N GLU A 839 20.72 -23.09 28.22
CA GLU A 839 20.80 -21.66 28.56
C GLU A 839 20.85 -20.72 27.35
N THR A 840 20.99 -21.24 26.12
CA THR A 840 21.09 -20.45 24.89
C THR A 840 19.70 -20.02 24.42
N PRO A 841 19.41 -18.70 24.31
CA PRO A 841 18.14 -18.25 23.77
C PRO A 841 18.04 -18.49 22.26
N LEU A 842 16.88 -18.96 21.83
CA LEU A 842 16.52 -19.15 20.43
C LEU A 842 15.50 -18.10 19.99
N VAL A 843 15.78 -17.43 18.88
CA VAL A 843 14.87 -16.48 18.22
C VAL A 843 14.32 -17.14 16.95
N LEU A 844 13.00 -17.25 16.80
CA LEU A 844 12.38 -17.60 15.51
C LEU A 844 11.93 -16.33 14.80
N TYR A 845 12.48 -16.07 13.62
CA TYR A 845 12.02 -15.02 12.72
C TYR A 845 11.43 -15.64 11.44
N ILE A 846 10.18 -15.27 11.15
CA ILE A 846 9.49 -15.56 9.89
C ILE A 846 9.13 -14.20 9.26
N ASN A 847 9.33 -14.05 7.96
CA ASN A 847 8.85 -12.89 7.21
C ASN A 847 7.42 -13.16 6.68
N GLY A 848 6.47 -12.25 6.89
CA GLY A 848 5.04 -12.48 6.59
C GLY A 848 4.34 -13.29 7.68
N ASN A 849 4.71 -13.10 8.95
CA ASN A 849 4.34 -13.96 10.06
C ASN A 849 2.99 -13.66 10.72
N GLY A 850 2.29 -12.61 10.28
CA GLY A 850 0.99 -12.21 10.85
C GLY A 850 -0.08 -13.31 10.86
N GLY A 851 0.00 -14.31 9.98
CA GLY A 851 -0.90 -15.48 9.97
C GLY A 851 -0.47 -16.65 10.87
N LEU A 852 0.70 -16.58 11.52
CA LEU A 852 1.36 -17.72 12.19
C LEU A 852 1.71 -17.49 13.67
N LEU A 853 1.58 -16.27 14.21
CA LEU A 853 2.07 -15.89 15.55
C LEU A 853 1.75 -16.90 16.67
N GLU A 854 0.48 -17.26 16.83
CA GLU A 854 0.02 -18.19 17.88
C GLU A 854 0.65 -19.59 17.71
N ARG A 855 0.93 -20.00 16.47
CA ARG A 855 1.55 -21.27 16.12
C ARG A 855 3.07 -21.24 16.33
N MET A 856 3.71 -20.11 16.04
CA MET A 856 5.14 -19.88 16.33
C MET A 856 5.43 -20.04 17.82
N LYS A 857 4.55 -19.54 18.69
CA LYS A 857 4.66 -19.73 20.16
C LYS A 857 4.71 -21.20 20.57
N GLY A 858 4.05 -22.09 19.82
CA GLY A 858 4.06 -23.53 20.07
C GLY A 858 5.42 -24.21 19.85
N THR A 859 6.39 -23.56 19.19
CA THR A 859 7.69 -24.19 18.87
C THR A 859 8.65 -24.33 20.05
N GLY A 860 8.43 -23.60 21.16
CA GLY A 860 9.30 -23.63 22.35
C GLY A 860 10.53 -22.70 22.29
N VAL A 861 10.62 -21.82 21.28
CA VAL A 861 11.63 -20.74 21.22
C VAL A 861 11.39 -19.67 22.30
N ASP A 862 12.46 -18.97 22.68
CA ASP A 862 12.41 -17.92 23.71
C ASP A 862 11.86 -16.60 23.17
N VAL A 863 12.15 -16.30 21.90
CA VAL A 863 11.84 -15.02 21.27
C VAL A 863 11.16 -15.23 19.90
N ILE A 864 10.09 -14.48 19.65
CA ILE A 864 9.48 -14.37 18.32
C ILE A 864 9.87 -13.05 17.67
N GLY A 865 10.55 -13.12 16.53
CA GLY A 865 10.83 -11.96 15.68
C GLY A 865 9.58 -11.59 14.89
N LEU A 866 8.98 -10.44 15.20
CA LEU A 866 7.83 -9.88 14.50
C LEU A 866 8.29 -9.09 13.27
N ASP A 867 7.62 -9.28 12.13
CA ASP A 867 7.79 -8.36 11.00
C ASP A 867 6.96 -7.08 11.20
N TRP A 868 7.18 -6.08 10.35
CA TRP A 868 6.59 -4.75 10.51
C TRP A 868 5.12 -4.64 10.06
N THR A 869 4.53 -5.70 9.50
CA THR A 869 3.12 -5.75 9.09
C THR A 869 2.18 -6.07 10.25
N VAL A 870 2.72 -6.65 11.32
CA VAL A 870 2.06 -6.87 12.61
C VAL A 870 2.25 -5.61 13.47
N ASP A 871 1.21 -5.06 14.09
CA ASP A 871 1.45 -4.03 15.11
C ASP A 871 2.07 -4.67 16.36
N MET A 872 3.05 -4.03 16.98
CA MET A 872 3.70 -4.55 18.18
C MET A 872 2.71 -4.84 19.33
N GLU A 873 1.68 -4.00 19.51
CA GLU A 873 0.64 -4.22 20.53
C GLU A 873 -0.25 -5.44 20.18
N ASP A 874 -0.61 -5.59 18.90
CA ASP A 874 -1.34 -6.77 18.41
C ASP A 874 -0.50 -8.06 18.55
N GLY A 875 0.79 -7.99 18.20
CA GLY A 875 1.73 -9.11 18.36
C GLY A 875 1.87 -9.52 19.81
N ARG A 876 2.05 -8.55 20.73
CA ARG A 876 2.06 -8.80 22.17
C ARG A 876 0.74 -9.38 22.69
N ARG A 877 -0.41 -8.87 22.26
CA ARG A 877 -1.72 -9.38 22.68
C ARG A 877 -1.93 -10.83 22.24
N ARG A 878 -1.51 -11.18 21.01
CA ARG A 878 -1.67 -12.52 20.43
C ARG A 878 -0.69 -13.55 21.00
N LEU A 879 0.55 -13.14 21.28
CA LEU A 879 1.56 -14.00 21.88
C LEU A 879 1.44 -14.12 23.41
N GLY A 880 0.88 -13.10 24.07
CA GLY A 880 0.82 -12.97 25.52
C GLY A 880 2.17 -12.57 26.14
N SER A 881 2.18 -12.41 27.47
CA SER A 881 3.34 -11.94 28.23
C SER A 881 4.42 -13.00 28.53
N GLY A 882 4.13 -14.28 28.26
CA GLY A 882 5.00 -15.42 28.59
C GLY A 882 6.10 -15.74 27.56
N ILE A 883 6.24 -14.96 26.49
CA ILE A 883 7.30 -15.13 25.48
C ILE A 883 7.88 -13.77 25.09
N SER A 884 9.18 -13.73 24.81
CA SER A 884 9.84 -12.50 24.37
C SER A 884 9.53 -12.20 22.91
N VAL A 885 9.62 -10.94 22.52
CA VAL A 885 9.49 -10.52 21.11
C VAL A 885 10.68 -9.69 20.67
N GLN A 886 11.00 -9.80 19.38
CA GLN A 886 12.01 -8.98 18.73
C GLN A 886 11.38 -8.17 17.59
N GLY A 887 11.83 -6.92 17.41
CA GLY A 887 11.38 -6.04 16.34
C GLY A 887 10.65 -4.79 16.85
N ASN A 888 9.81 -4.16 16.03
CA ASN A 888 9.52 -4.48 14.64
C ASN A 888 9.36 -3.24 13.74
N VAL A 889 10.19 -2.22 13.99
CA VAL A 889 10.19 -0.97 13.22
C VAL A 889 10.33 -1.26 11.72
N ASP A 890 9.46 -0.70 10.87
CA ASP A 890 9.56 -0.81 9.41
C ASP A 890 10.95 -0.29 8.96
N PRO A 891 11.78 -1.07 8.23
CA PRO A 891 13.06 -0.60 7.73
C PRO A 891 12.96 0.70 6.91
N ALA A 892 11.83 0.94 6.23
CA ALA A 892 11.58 2.17 5.50
C ALA A 892 11.47 3.42 6.41
N CYS A 893 11.21 3.26 7.71
CA CYS A 893 11.24 4.38 8.67
C CYS A 893 12.63 4.99 8.84
N LEU A 894 13.71 4.28 8.52
CA LEU A 894 15.08 4.82 8.52
C LEU A 894 15.32 5.87 7.41
N PHE A 895 14.40 6.02 6.46
CA PHE A 895 14.40 7.10 5.46
C PHE A 895 13.53 8.30 5.88
N SER A 896 12.93 8.27 7.07
CA SER A 896 12.12 9.37 7.59
C SER A 896 12.98 10.40 8.33
N PRO A 897 12.53 11.67 8.46
CA PRO A 897 13.23 12.65 9.29
C PRO A 897 13.40 12.15 10.73
N LEU A 898 14.57 12.36 11.34
CA LEU A 898 14.96 11.80 12.63
C LEU A 898 13.88 11.89 13.75
N PRO A 899 13.10 12.99 13.91
CA PRO A 899 12.03 13.04 14.90
C PRO A 899 10.90 12.02 14.66
N ALA A 900 10.57 11.71 13.41
CA ALA A 900 9.57 10.69 13.06
C ALA A 900 10.09 9.28 13.32
N LEU A 901 11.40 9.05 13.13
CA LEU A 901 12.06 7.81 13.52
C LEU A 901 12.05 7.63 15.05
N THR A 902 12.33 8.70 15.81
CA THR A 902 12.18 8.70 17.29
C THR A 902 10.75 8.38 17.72
N GLU A 903 9.74 9.03 17.12
CA GLU A 903 8.33 8.75 17.42
C GLU A 903 7.98 7.27 17.23
N GLU A 904 8.47 6.64 16.16
CA GLU A 904 8.21 5.24 15.85
C GLU A 904 8.97 4.26 16.77
N ILE A 905 10.25 4.51 17.06
CA ILE A 905 11.03 3.70 18.01
C ILE A 905 10.37 3.73 19.39
N GLN A 906 10.01 4.93 19.89
CA GLN A 906 9.32 5.09 21.17
C GLN A 906 7.93 4.43 21.17
N ARG A 907 7.22 4.45 20.04
CA ARG A 907 5.93 3.75 19.89
C ARG A 907 6.12 2.24 20.01
N VAL A 908 7.03 1.66 19.23
CA VAL A 908 7.31 0.21 19.24
C VAL A 908 7.74 -0.24 20.64
N VAL A 909 8.65 0.47 21.31
CA VAL A 909 9.07 0.10 22.68
C VAL A 909 7.94 0.22 23.69
N ARG A 910 7.09 1.26 23.64
CA ARG A 910 5.89 1.35 24.51
C ARG A 910 4.92 0.19 24.26
N CYS A 911 4.59 -0.10 23.00
CA CYS A 911 3.69 -1.18 22.62
C CYS A 911 4.25 -2.58 22.97
N ALA A 912 5.59 -2.74 22.96
CA ALA A 912 6.24 -3.98 23.37
C ALA A 912 6.22 -4.21 24.88
N GLY A 913 6.10 -3.15 25.69
CA GLY A 913 6.11 -3.23 27.15
C GLY A 913 7.50 -3.54 27.76
N PRO A 914 7.62 -3.45 29.10
CA PRO A 914 8.91 -3.37 29.79
C PRO A 914 9.67 -4.69 29.97
N ARG A 915 9.15 -5.82 29.47
CA ARG A 915 9.71 -7.16 29.72
C ARG A 915 9.79 -7.97 28.44
N GLY A 916 10.91 -8.66 28.23
CA GLY A 916 11.06 -9.57 27.09
C GLY A 916 10.93 -8.90 25.72
N HIS A 917 11.53 -7.72 25.53
CA HIS A 917 11.56 -7.02 24.24
C HIS A 917 13.01 -6.80 23.79
N ILE A 918 13.32 -7.20 22.56
CA ILE A 918 14.55 -6.83 21.86
C ILE A 918 14.16 -5.89 20.72
N LEU A 919 14.57 -4.62 20.81
CA LEU A 919 14.28 -3.64 19.77
C LEU A 919 15.08 -3.99 18.51
N ASN A 920 14.38 -4.14 17.39
CA ASN A 920 14.98 -4.38 16.08
C ASN A 920 14.05 -3.79 15.00
N LEU A 921 14.50 -3.81 13.77
CA LEU A 921 13.63 -3.65 12.61
C LEU A 921 12.76 -4.89 12.41
N GLY A 922 11.66 -4.74 11.67
CA GLY A 922 10.81 -5.86 11.24
C GLY A 922 11.35 -6.62 10.02
N HIS A 923 12.46 -6.18 9.42
CA HIS A 923 13.23 -6.88 8.39
C HIS A 923 14.65 -6.28 8.34
N GLY A 924 15.58 -6.83 7.57
CA GLY A 924 16.93 -6.27 7.46
C GLY A 924 17.02 -4.87 6.82
N VAL A 925 18.01 -4.07 7.25
CA VAL A 925 18.33 -2.72 6.74
C VAL A 925 18.37 -2.69 5.21
N LEU A 926 17.77 -1.65 4.62
CA LEU A 926 17.66 -1.48 3.17
C LEU A 926 18.91 -0.81 2.57
N VAL A 927 19.19 -1.10 1.30
CA VAL A 927 20.24 -0.40 0.54
C VAL A 927 19.88 1.07 0.41
N GLY A 928 20.85 1.96 0.59
CA GLY A 928 20.65 3.42 0.54
C GLY A 928 20.14 4.05 1.84
N THR A 929 19.95 3.27 2.91
CA THR A 929 19.62 3.81 4.24
C THR A 929 20.73 4.76 4.72
N PRO A 930 20.41 5.99 5.18
CA PRO A 930 21.42 6.89 5.75
C PRO A 930 22.06 6.31 7.02
N GLU A 931 23.39 6.32 7.11
CA GLU A 931 24.11 5.85 8.31
C GLU A 931 23.75 6.71 9.55
N GLU A 932 23.46 8.01 9.37
CA GLU A 932 22.92 8.90 10.41
C GLU A 932 21.62 8.39 11.03
N ALA A 933 20.70 7.84 10.23
CA ALA A 933 19.44 7.31 10.72
C ALA A 933 19.63 6.01 11.53
N VAL A 934 20.65 5.22 11.18
CA VAL A 934 21.04 4.02 11.94
C VAL A 934 21.70 4.41 13.26
N ALA A 935 22.62 5.37 13.27
CA ALA A 935 23.19 5.94 14.49
C ALA A 935 22.09 6.46 15.42
N HIS A 936 21.20 7.31 14.90
CA HIS A 936 20.08 7.89 15.65
C HIS A 936 19.13 6.82 16.22
N PHE A 937 18.90 5.71 15.51
CA PHE A 937 18.11 4.59 16.05
C PHE A 937 18.77 4.00 17.30
N PHE A 938 20.07 3.74 17.25
CA PHE A 938 20.82 3.18 18.39
C PHE A 938 20.97 4.16 19.55
N ASP A 939 21.17 5.44 19.27
CA ASP A 939 21.24 6.48 20.30
C ASP A 939 19.91 6.62 21.02
N ILE A 940 18.79 6.71 20.28
CA ILE A 940 17.45 6.72 20.89
C ILE A 940 17.25 5.44 21.72
N ALA A 941 17.55 4.24 21.19
CA ALA A 941 17.40 2.99 21.92
C ALA A 941 18.16 2.96 23.26
N LYS A 942 19.37 3.53 23.33
CA LYS A 942 20.17 3.63 24.56
C LYS A 942 19.63 4.66 25.55
N THR A 943 18.97 5.73 25.08
CA THR A 943 18.35 6.75 25.96
C THR A 943 17.08 6.28 26.63
N LEU A 944 16.38 5.30 26.04
CA LEU A 944 15.16 4.75 26.63
C LEU A 944 15.48 4.04 27.95
N LYS A 945 14.57 4.15 28.91
CA LYS A 945 14.56 3.42 30.16
C LYS A 945 13.14 2.95 30.43
N TYR A 946 13.00 1.79 31.06
CA TYR A 946 11.74 1.41 31.67
C TYR A 946 11.66 2.08 33.04
N ASP A 947 10.52 2.73 33.33
CA ASP A 947 10.31 3.36 34.62
C ASP A 947 10.40 2.30 35.75
N SER A 948 11.13 2.65 36.81
CA SER A 948 11.44 1.71 37.90
C SER A 948 10.15 1.19 38.55
N PRO A 949 10.01 -0.14 38.79
CA PRO A 949 8.74 -0.71 39.18
C PRO A 949 8.31 -0.23 40.57
N LEU A 950 7.16 0.44 40.63
CA LEU A 950 6.33 0.44 41.83
C LEU A 950 6.00 -1.03 42.19
N ARG A 951 6.14 -1.33 43.48
CA ARG A 951 5.97 -2.66 44.09
C ARG A 951 4.80 -3.46 43.50
N ASN A 952 5.04 -4.76 43.27
CA ASN A 952 4.01 -5.76 43.01
C ASN A 952 2.77 -5.55 43.91
N GLN A 953 1.63 -5.27 43.30
CA GLN A 953 0.34 -5.73 43.81
C GLN A 953 -0.07 -6.92 42.93
N ALA A 954 -0.34 -8.05 43.56
CA ALA A 954 -0.81 -9.24 42.86
C ALA A 954 -2.21 -8.94 42.29
N VAL A 955 -2.40 -9.22 41.01
CA VAL A 955 -3.74 -9.39 40.44
C VAL A 955 -4.02 -10.89 40.52
N GLU A 956 -4.88 -11.27 41.46
CA GLU A 956 -5.40 -12.64 41.52
C GLU A 956 -6.28 -12.91 40.30
N GLU A 957 -6.07 -14.05 39.63
CA GLU A 957 -7.03 -14.55 38.65
C GLU A 957 -8.29 -15.03 39.38
N PRO A 958 -9.50 -14.59 38.98
CA PRO A 958 -10.72 -15.10 39.58
C PRO A 958 -10.97 -16.54 39.11
N ASN A 959 -10.81 -17.49 40.04
CA ASN A 959 -11.23 -18.88 39.86
C ASN A 959 -12.73 -18.94 39.50
N LEU A 960 -13.04 -19.44 38.30
CA LEU A 960 -14.38 -19.91 37.96
C LEU A 960 -14.41 -21.43 38.15
N VAL A 961 -15.24 -21.86 39.09
CA VAL A 961 -15.43 -23.27 39.48
C VAL A 961 -16.72 -23.77 38.82
N VAL A 962 -16.59 -24.85 38.03
CA VAL A 962 -17.60 -25.56 37.23
C VAL A 962 -18.06 -24.81 35.98
#